data_AF-A0A815M8X0-F1
#
_entry.id   AF-A0A815M8X0-F1
#
_cell.length_a   1.000
_cell.length_b   1.000
_cell.length_c   1.000
_cell.angle_alpha   90.00
_cell.angle_beta   90.00
_cell.angle_gamma   90.00
#
_symmetry.space_group_name_H-M   'P 1'
#
loop_
_entity.id
_entity.type
_entity.pdbx_description
1 polymer ?
#
loop_
_entity_poly.entity_id
_entity_poly.type
_entity_poly.pdbx_seq_one_letter_code
_entity_poly.pdbx_strand_id
1 'polypeptide(L)'
;MYGRTCLRDYCEDFFNEGNKYVADSLKISTNKPNGIKQIIRMIGLVPINKQNFGLPNISTKNFTNVIMSEFTKHLKDVISSLAEDERNSFRDGMATLICIQLLSQTFKKSNPNPLELFLNASIQPERLEIIKRLLNFIKNIKGDRNIPESIWFELLVLDSSDNLIKTIPMEIVSFEVYLRCATKVVPALAQFNNFINRLSSHFDDAVKQNQFSIDLKNITFLLSFLRNQSSDDANPDLKTIRSIIDSSVPLRDKIKEYMSTLNVTINEFNSIRDIFILSIESSVLFHIKRKEFLLKLLTNDKNLRSVDFYTRWFLAFMAPDKNKRSMLDDDEFKELLKVWTICVAHRPDLIVKIIKEINVLISAIGDHPCSSHFIEHMVDLCFQQKSIIEKIEQSVLLVQSPKFLNEFKLKYKINVLNVYQNSLKELTNQINPLRLLMHIDVQIKYQNAFLRELIEMTCEDIKIDDEEILQDLFYKPDNQTFTYNALFHSSFKTIHIRQYIIDRLLTQSISWEDIGMRWDELLAWSHHTNQQRVVAHNVWALIREVSSKQFEIDKLINTENDKMQEKLKIIEIIPSCLDIYCSDATDKQHYKDLLQHIANSFTNKLVRTVVIPDEIEQFVPIAKRLHPYYKSTVWHLFRQQPLTLLPPTTDTNVKETPDPITCHGLLTQADETFDLFTARLNDICTNWKTLSVSSWIHLFSDERYIHYDLGILEPLLNAVVTPILKQILDFWTGRENLICICQGIVSLLTYLKVPIDDETHLLFDSIEQLDKTKTGDDFY
;
A
#
# COMPACT_ATOMS: atom_id res chain seq x y z
N MET A 1 22.26 -80.31 30.23
CA MET A 1 21.68 -79.05 30.73
C MET A 1 21.69 -79.00 32.28
N TYR A 2 22.83 -79.36 32.91
CA TYR A 2 23.08 -79.29 34.36
C TYR A 2 24.56 -78.93 34.57
N GLY A 3 24.91 -77.65 34.45
CA GLY A 3 26.30 -77.23 34.56
C GLY A 3 26.54 -75.71 34.59
N ARG A 4 25.48 -74.89 34.65
CA ARG A 4 25.60 -73.41 34.69
C ARG A 4 25.19 -72.77 36.01
N THR A 5 24.55 -73.52 36.92
CA THR A 5 24.13 -73.03 38.25
C THR A 5 25.19 -73.25 39.35
N CYS A 6 26.08 -74.24 39.20
CA CYS A 6 26.99 -74.63 40.29
C CYS A 6 28.23 -73.72 40.48
N LEU A 7 28.48 -72.71 39.63
CA LEU A 7 29.69 -71.87 39.71
C LEU A 7 29.44 -70.46 40.27
N ARG A 8 28.18 -70.00 40.31
CA ARG A 8 27.82 -68.69 40.87
C ARG A 8 27.76 -68.73 42.40
N ASP A 9 27.22 -69.82 42.93
CA ASP A 9 26.99 -70.02 44.38
C ASP A 9 28.32 -70.19 45.16
N TYR A 10 29.32 -70.84 44.56
CA TYR A 10 30.64 -71.03 45.21
C TYR A 10 31.42 -69.75 45.50
N CYS A 11 31.25 -68.69 44.69
CA CYS A 11 31.94 -67.42 44.95
C CYS A 11 31.31 -66.67 46.12
N GLU A 12 29.97 -66.63 46.22
CA GLU A 12 29.30 -65.98 47.33
C GLU A 12 29.51 -66.72 48.64
N ASP A 13 29.44 -68.06 48.62
CA ASP A 13 29.73 -68.89 49.79
C ASP A 13 31.19 -68.74 50.24
N PHE A 14 32.14 -68.66 49.31
CA PHE A 14 33.55 -68.40 49.61
C PHE A 14 33.76 -67.07 50.36
N PHE A 15 33.13 -65.98 49.89
CA PHE A 15 33.25 -64.67 50.56
C PHE A 15 32.45 -64.59 51.88
N ASN A 16 31.32 -65.29 51.98
CA ASN A 16 30.52 -65.38 53.20
C ASN A 16 31.24 -66.17 54.31
N GLU A 17 31.78 -67.34 53.99
CA GLU A 17 32.59 -68.14 54.93
C GLU A 17 33.94 -67.47 55.21
N GLY A 18 34.53 -66.83 54.19
CA GLY A 18 35.72 -66.00 54.33
C GLY A 18 35.53 -64.88 55.36
N ASN A 19 34.38 -64.20 55.40
CA ASN A 19 34.09 -63.16 56.40
C ASN A 19 34.10 -63.69 57.83
N LYS A 20 33.55 -64.90 58.07
CA LYS A 20 33.60 -65.54 59.39
C LYS A 20 35.05 -65.85 59.77
N TYR A 21 35.80 -66.45 58.85
CA TYR A 21 37.21 -66.78 59.07
C TYR A 21 38.09 -65.55 59.31
N VAL A 22 37.87 -64.46 58.57
CA VAL A 22 38.57 -63.18 58.69
C VAL A 22 38.27 -62.50 60.03
N ALA A 23 37.02 -62.52 60.49
CA ALA A 23 36.61 -61.96 61.77
C ALA A 23 37.26 -62.67 62.97
N ASP A 24 37.44 -63.99 62.88
CA ASP A 24 38.00 -64.83 63.95
C ASP A 24 39.54 -64.89 63.90
N SER A 25 40.13 -65.02 62.71
CA SER A 25 41.58 -65.26 62.55
C SER A 25 42.43 -64.00 62.64
N LEU A 26 41.95 -62.84 62.16
CA LEU A 26 42.73 -61.59 62.19
C LEU A 26 42.73 -60.90 63.56
N LYS A 27 41.80 -61.26 64.46
CA LYS A 27 41.80 -60.77 65.85
C LYS A 27 42.78 -61.50 66.77
N ILE A 28 43.07 -62.78 66.48
CA ILE A 28 43.79 -63.68 67.40
C ILE A 28 45.24 -63.96 66.94
N SER A 29 45.55 -63.78 65.64
CA SER A 29 46.87 -64.11 65.08
C SER A 29 47.97 -63.09 65.39
N THR A 30 49.12 -63.58 65.88
CA THR A 30 50.39 -62.83 66.02
C THR A 30 51.17 -62.70 64.69
N ASN A 31 50.77 -63.40 63.62
CA ASN A 31 51.41 -63.38 62.30
C ASN A 31 50.41 -63.00 61.20
N LYS A 32 49.83 -61.80 61.33
CA LYS A 32 48.82 -61.26 60.39
C LYS A 32 49.29 -61.15 58.93
N PRO A 33 50.55 -60.74 58.63
CA PRO A 33 51.01 -60.64 57.24
C PRO A 33 50.93 -61.96 56.46
N ASN A 34 51.34 -63.08 57.07
CA ASN A 34 51.27 -64.39 56.42
C ASN A 34 49.82 -64.84 56.18
N GLY A 35 48.90 -64.56 57.11
CA GLY A 35 47.49 -64.87 56.94
C GLY A 35 46.87 -64.10 55.76
N ILE A 36 47.14 -62.80 55.68
CA ILE A 36 46.68 -61.93 54.58
C ILE A 36 47.26 -62.41 53.24
N LYS A 37 48.56 -62.74 53.21
CA LYS A 37 49.23 -63.30 52.03
C LYS A 37 48.51 -64.55 51.52
N GLN A 38 48.23 -65.51 52.39
CA GLN A 38 47.56 -66.75 51.99
C GLN A 38 46.14 -66.51 51.50
N ILE A 39 45.38 -65.63 52.15
CA ILE A 39 44.03 -65.28 51.71
C ILE A 39 44.03 -64.67 50.31
N ILE A 40 44.93 -63.72 50.04
CA ILE A 40 45.05 -63.11 48.71
C ILE A 40 45.39 -64.17 47.66
N ARG A 41 46.34 -65.06 47.94
CA ARG A 41 46.70 -66.16 47.03
C ARG A 41 45.53 -67.11 46.77
N MET A 42 44.80 -67.48 47.83
CA MET A 42 43.61 -68.32 47.70
C MET A 42 42.60 -67.71 46.74
N ILE A 43 42.35 -66.41 46.83
CA ILE A 43 41.46 -65.68 45.91
C ILE A 43 41.96 -65.79 44.46
N GLY A 44 43.26 -65.66 44.23
CA GLY A 44 43.83 -65.80 42.89
C GLY A 44 43.82 -67.22 42.32
N LEU A 45 43.63 -68.24 43.16
CA LEU A 45 43.46 -69.63 42.75
C LEU A 45 42.00 -70.00 42.46
N VAL A 46 41.04 -69.18 42.90
CA VAL A 46 39.61 -69.43 42.63
C VAL A 46 39.34 -69.18 41.13
N PRO A 47 38.76 -70.15 40.39
CA PRO A 47 38.38 -69.95 39.00
C PRO A 47 37.18 -69.03 38.91
N ILE A 48 37.43 -67.73 38.83
CA ILE A 48 36.36 -66.73 38.69
C ILE A 48 35.94 -66.65 37.22
N ASN A 49 34.66 -66.91 36.95
CA ASN A 49 34.10 -66.71 35.62
C ASN A 49 34.02 -65.21 35.31
N LYS A 50 35.06 -64.71 34.62
CA LYS A 50 35.21 -63.28 34.26
C LYS A 50 34.03 -62.74 33.46
N GLN A 51 33.35 -63.57 32.67
CA GLN A 51 32.24 -63.13 31.80
C GLN A 51 30.92 -62.90 32.54
N ASN A 52 30.70 -63.58 33.67
CA ASN A 52 29.45 -63.54 34.44
C ASN A 52 29.65 -62.98 35.86
N PHE A 53 30.70 -62.18 36.07
CA PHE A 53 30.99 -61.57 37.36
C PHE A 53 29.92 -60.53 37.69
N GLY A 54 29.00 -60.87 38.61
CA GLY A 54 27.92 -59.97 39.03
C GLY A 54 28.42 -58.83 39.92
N LEU A 55 27.59 -57.79 40.09
CA LEU A 55 27.85 -56.73 41.07
C LEU A 55 28.11 -57.36 42.46
N PRO A 56 29.18 -56.97 43.17
CA PRO A 56 29.52 -57.56 44.45
C PRO A 56 28.42 -57.29 45.49
N ASN A 57 27.93 -58.36 46.12
CA ASN A 57 26.99 -58.27 47.23
C ASN A 57 27.67 -57.63 48.48
N ILE A 58 26.87 -57.28 49.50
CA ILE A 58 27.36 -56.59 50.71
C ILE A 58 28.45 -57.41 51.41
N SER A 59 28.33 -58.75 51.44
CA SER A 59 29.30 -59.64 52.07
C SER A 59 30.65 -59.63 51.35
N THR A 60 30.65 -59.77 50.01
CA THR A 60 31.84 -59.71 49.17
C THR A 60 32.54 -58.35 49.33
N LYS A 61 31.77 -57.26 49.34
CA LYS A 61 32.28 -55.91 49.58
C LYS A 61 32.94 -55.78 50.96
N ASN A 62 32.29 -56.24 52.01
CA ASN A 62 32.82 -56.16 53.37
C ASN A 62 34.10 -56.98 53.52
N PHE A 63 34.12 -58.20 52.97
CA PHE A 63 35.30 -59.05 52.97
C PHE A 63 36.48 -58.37 52.29
N THR A 64 36.28 -57.89 51.05
CA THR A 64 37.31 -57.20 50.28
C THR A 64 37.82 -55.98 51.02
N ASN A 65 36.95 -55.16 51.61
CA ASN A 65 37.37 -53.97 52.36
C ASN A 65 38.23 -54.33 53.59
N VAL A 66 37.89 -55.38 54.32
CA VAL A 66 38.67 -55.82 55.50
C VAL A 66 40.04 -56.33 55.07
N ILE A 67 40.09 -57.20 54.06
CA ILE A 67 41.36 -57.74 53.54
C ILE A 67 42.24 -56.64 52.95
N MET A 68 41.67 -55.74 52.14
CA MET A 68 42.42 -54.64 51.53
C MET A 68 42.92 -53.63 52.58
N SER A 69 42.14 -53.36 53.62
CA SER A 69 42.57 -52.48 54.73
C SER A 69 43.75 -53.09 55.50
N GLU A 70 43.67 -54.37 55.86
CA GLU A 70 44.74 -55.05 56.59
C GLU A 70 45.98 -55.29 55.71
N PHE A 71 45.78 -55.61 54.43
CA PHE A 71 46.87 -55.68 53.46
C PHE A 71 47.61 -54.34 53.34
N THR A 72 46.88 -53.22 53.27
CA THR A 72 47.49 -51.89 53.18
C THR A 72 48.34 -51.56 54.42
N LYS A 73 47.89 -51.96 55.61
CA LYS A 73 48.66 -51.79 56.87
C LYS A 73 49.93 -52.63 56.90
N HIS A 74 49.90 -53.83 56.31
CA HIS A 74 51.01 -54.81 56.34
C HIS A 74 51.72 -54.97 54.99
N LEU A 75 51.58 -54.00 54.09
CA LEU A 75 51.99 -54.11 52.69
C LEU A 75 53.44 -54.54 52.52
N LYS A 76 54.36 -53.88 53.23
CA LYS A 76 55.81 -54.16 53.12
C LYS A 76 56.16 -55.58 53.59
N ASP A 77 55.51 -56.06 54.64
CA ASP A 77 55.78 -57.37 55.24
C ASP A 77 55.20 -58.51 54.38
N VAL A 78 54.02 -58.28 53.79
CA VAL A 78 53.40 -59.22 52.84
C VAL A 78 54.23 -59.32 51.56
N ILE A 79 54.65 -58.18 50.98
CA ILE A 79 55.44 -58.17 49.74
C ILE A 79 56.84 -58.77 49.93
N SER A 80 57.52 -58.47 51.03
CA SER A 80 58.87 -59.00 51.30
C SER A 80 58.89 -60.50 51.64
N SER A 81 57.77 -61.08 52.07
CA SER A 81 57.65 -62.51 52.42
C SER A 81 57.08 -63.38 51.29
N LEU A 82 56.85 -62.82 50.09
CA LEU A 82 56.36 -63.55 48.92
C LEU A 82 57.48 -64.38 48.28
N ALA A 83 57.32 -65.71 48.25
CA ALA A 83 58.20 -66.59 47.48
C ALA A 83 57.83 -66.56 45.99
N GLU A 84 58.77 -66.92 45.12
CA GLU A 84 58.64 -66.74 43.67
C GLU A 84 57.48 -67.54 43.05
N ASP A 85 57.27 -68.77 43.55
CA ASP A 85 56.16 -69.65 43.17
C ASP A 85 54.79 -69.15 43.64
N GLU A 86 54.75 -68.27 44.65
CA GLU A 86 53.53 -67.69 45.20
C GLU A 86 53.03 -66.47 44.42
N ARG A 87 53.93 -65.75 43.73
CA ARG A 87 53.66 -64.44 43.12
C ARG A 87 52.52 -64.45 42.11
N ASN A 88 52.38 -65.49 41.29
CA ASN A 88 51.32 -65.56 40.29
C ASN A 88 49.93 -65.61 40.92
N SER A 89 49.72 -66.53 41.87
CA SER A 89 48.47 -66.63 42.63
C SER A 89 48.17 -65.34 43.40
N PHE A 90 49.21 -64.69 43.93
CA PHE A 90 49.07 -63.42 44.62
C PHE A 90 48.62 -62.29 43.67
N ARG A 91 49.25 -62.16 42.50
CA ARG A 91 48.89 -61.14 41.49
C ARG A 91 47.44 -61.27 41.00
N ASP A 92 46.99 -62.49 40.73
CA ASP A 92 45.60 -62.76 40.33
C ASP A 92 44.60 -62.44 41.45
N GLY A 93 44.96 -62.77 42.69
CA GLY A 93 44.17 -62.45 43.88
C GLY A 93 44.03 -60.95 44.09
N MET A 94 45.14 -60.21 43.97
CA MET A 94 45.16 -58.75 44.07
C MET A 94 44.35 -58.09 42.95
N ALA A 95 44.51 -58.52 41.70
CA ALA A 95 43.73 -57.99 40.58
C ALA A 95 42.23 -58.20 40.80
N THR A 96 41.84 -59.36 41.33
CA THR A 96 40.45 -59.68 41.66
C THR A 96 39.90 -58.79 42.77
N LEU A 97 40.63 -58.64 43.88
CA LEU A 97 40.21 -57.81 45.02
C LEU A 97 40.05 -56.33 44.62
N ILE A 98 40.99 -55.81 43.85
CA ILE A 98 40.93 -54.42 43.35
C ILE A 98 39.74 -54.26 42.40
N CYS A 99 39.50 -55.23 41.51
CA CYS A 99 38.33 -55.19 40.62
C CYS A 99 37.00 -55.18 41.40
N ILE A 100 36.87 -56.00 42.44
CA ILE A 100 35.72 -56.00 43.34
C ILE A 100 35.56 -54.63 44.00
N GLN A 101 36.64 -54.05 44.52
CA GLN A 101 36.60 -52.75 45.18
C GLN A 101 36.16 -51.64 44.21
N LEU A 102 36.63 -51.67 42.96
CA LEU A 102 36.23 -50.73 41.90
C LEU A 102 34.76 -50.86 41.51
N LEU A 103 34.26 -52.08 41.35
CA LEU A 103 32.84 -52.34 41.04
C LEU A 103 31.91 -52.05 42.22
N SER A 104 32.43 -52.07 43.45
CA SER A 104 31.68 -51.84 44.71
C SER A 104 31.51 -50.36 45.08
N GLN A 105 32.23 -49.45 44.43
CA GLN A 105 32.22 -48.03 44.75
C GLN A 105 30.96 -47.35 44.18
N THR A 106 29.96 -47.14 45.02
CA THR A 106 29.06 -45.99 44.87
C THR A 106 29.85 -44.75 45.26
N PHE A 107 30.08 -43.83 44.31
CA PHE A 107 30.93 -42.64 44.48
C PHE A 107 30.38 -41.69 45.55
N LYS A 108 30.66 -42.00 46.82
CA LYS A 108 30.60 -41.08 47.95
C LYS A 108 32.04 -40.78 48.37
N LYS A 109 32.34 -39.49 48.57
CA LYS A 109 33.66 -38.86 48.79
C LYS A 109 34.56 -39.43 49.91
N SER A 110 34.18 -40.46 50.65
CA SER A 110 34.84 -40.87 51.90
C SER A 110 35.58 -42.22 51.88
N ASN A 111 35.66 -42.93 50.75
CA ASN A 111 36.50 -44.14 50.66
C ASN A 111 37.80 -43.87 49.88
N PRO A 112 38.98 -44.32 50.36
CA PRO A 112 40.24 -44.15 49.65
C PRO A 112 40.19 -44.83 48.29
N ASN A 113 40.79 -44.20 47.29
CA ASN A 113 40.85 -44.73 45.93
C ASN A 113 41.71 -46.02 45.96
N PRO A 114 41.20 -47.20 45.56
CA PRO A 114 41.95 -48.45 45.57
C PRO A 114 43.23 -48.39 44.72
N LEU A 115 43.32 -47.43 43.81
CA LEU A 115 44.49 -47.20 42.98
C LEU A 115 45.63 -46.48 43.73
N GLU A 116 45.38 -45.84 44.88
CA GLU A 116 46.42 -45.25 45.74
C GLU A 116 47.44 -46.29 46.20
N LEU A 117 47.03 -47.56 46.32
CA LEU A 117 47.91 -48.67 46.62
C LEU A 117 49.11 -48.73 45.65
N PHE A 118 48.89 -48.45 44.36
CA PHE A 118 49.93 -48.49 43.33
C PHE A 118 50.91 -47.30 43.39
N LEU A 119 50.63 -46.29 44.21
CA LEU A 119 51.55 -45.20 44.50
C LEU A 119 52.56 -45.56 45.60
N ASN A 120 52.33 -46.64 46.35
CA ASN A 120 53.24 -47.08 47.40
C ASN A 120 54.51 -47.74 46.82
N ALA A 121 55.69 -47.30 47.25
CA ALA A 121 56.97 -47.84 46.79
C ALA A 121 57.13 -49.35 47.05
N SER A 122 56.48 -49.88 48.09
CA SER A 122 56.60 -51.29 48.49
C SER A 122 55.93 -52.27 47.52
N ILE A 123 54.92 -51.82 46.75
CA ILE A 123 54.24 -52.68 45.76
C ILE A 123 54.87 -52.60 44.36
N GLN A 124 55.86 -51.71 44.16
CA GLN A 124 56.52 -51.49 42.87
C GLN A 124 56.96 -52.77 42.13
N PRO A 125 57.54 -53.80 42.79
CA PRO A 125 57.97 -55.02 42.12
C PRO A 125 56.83 -55.79 41.45
N GLU A 126 55.61 -55.68 41.98
CA GLU A 126 54.43 -56.43 41.53
C GLU A 126 53.44 -55.56 40.74
N ARG A 127 53.58 -54.23 40.84
CA ARG A 127 52.63 -53.21 40.36
C ARG A 127 52.18 -53.44 38.91
N LEU A 128 53.12 -53.52 37.97
CA LEU A 128 52.80 -53.59 36.54
C LEU A 128 52.04 -54.87 36.18
N GLU A 129 52.42 -56.02 36.72
CA GLU A 129 51.76 -57.29 36.42
C GLU A 129 50.37 -57.37 37.08
N ILE A 130 50.18 -56.79 38.27
CA ILE A 130 48.85 -56.65 38.87
C ILE A 130 47.95 -55.77 37.98
N ILE A 131 48.46 -54.62 37.51
CA ILE A 131 47.71 -53.71 36.64
C ILE A 131 47.33 -54.37 35.31
N LYS A 132 48.26 -55.07 34.63
CA LYS A 132 47.96 -55.79 33.39
C LYS A 132 46.87 -56.85 33.58
N ARG A 133 46.95 -57.61 34.67
CA ARG A 133 45.94 -58.63 35.02
C ARG A 133 44.60 -58.00 35.34
N LEU A 134 44.58 -56.88 36.05
CA LEU A 134 43.38 -56.10 36.33
C LEU A 134 42.73 -55.56 35.06
N LEU A 135 43.50 -54.95 34.15
CA LEU A 135 43.01 -54.45 32.85
C LEU A 135 42.45 -55.60 32.01
N ASN A 136 43.14 -56.74 31.95
CA ASN A 136 42.63 -57.93 31.25
C ASN A 136 41.37 -58.49 31.93
N PHE A 137 41.30 -58.44 33.26
CA PHE A 137 40.14 -58.90 34.00
C PHE A 137 38.91 -58.03 33.68
N ILE A 138 39.05 -56.71 33.78
CA ILE A 138 37.96 -55.76 33.50
C ILE A 138 37.49 -55.86 32.04
N LYS A 139 38.41 -55.97 31.07
CA LYS A 139 38.06 -56.12 29.63
C LYS A 139 37.19 -57.34 29.33
N ASN A 140 37.27 -58.39 30.15
CA ASN A 140 36.56 -59.65 29.93
C ASN A 140 35.20 -59.75 30.66
N ILE A 141 34.81 -58.73 31.44
CA ILE A 141 33.50 -58.67 32.10
C ILE A 141 32.43 -58.21 31.09
N LYS A 142 31.47 -59.10 30.75
CA LYS A 142 30.33 -58.76 29.87
C LYS A 142 29.17 -58.24 30.72
N GLY A 143 28.99 -56.92 30.75
CA GLY A 143 27.84 -56.27 31.38
C GLY A 143 28.22 -54.96 32.06
N ASP A 144 27.43 -53.92 31.82
CA ASP A 144 27.52 -52.53 32.32
C ASP A 144 28.87 -52.08 32.92
N ARG A 145 29.57 -51.23 32.15
CA ARG A 145 30.80 -50.54 32.55
C ARG A 145 30.50 -49.47 33.62
N ASN A 146 30.10 -49.89 34.82
CA ASN A 146 29.88 -49.02 35.97
C ASN A 146 31.17 -48.48 36.61
N ILE A 147 32.34 -48.74 36.01
CA ILE A 147 33.61 -48.10 36.41
C ILE A 147 33.68 -46.74 35.72
N PRO A 148 33.76 -45.61 36.46
CA PRO A 148 33.84 -44.30 35.84
C PRO A 148 35.09 -44.10 35.00
N GLU A 149 34.93 -43.24 33.99
CA GLU A 149 35.98 -42.87 33.05
C GLU A 149 37.28 -42.41 33.72
N SER A 150 37.21 -41.75 34.89
CA SER A 150 38.40 -41.30 35.64
C SER A 150 39.27 -42.45 36.14
N ILE A 151 38.66 -43.56 36.57
CA ILE A 151 39.38 -44.72 37.10
C ILE A 151 39.98 -45.54 35.95
N TRP A 152 39.23 -45.68 34.85
CA TRP A 152 39.75 -46.26 33.61
C TRP A 152 41.00 -45.52 33.14
N PHE A 153 40.95 -44.19 33.19
CA PHE A 153 42.06 -43.33 32.83
C PHE A 153 43.27 -43.51 33.76
N GLU A 154 43.08 -43.49 35.09
CA GLU A 154 44.16 -43.70 36.07
C GLU A 154 44.84 -45.06 35.90
N LEU A 155 44.07 -46.13 35.66
CA LEU A 155 44.61 -47.48 35.43
C LEU A 155 45.49 -47.57 34.17
N LEU A 156 45.06 -46.93 33.08
CA LEU A 156 45.80 -46.94 31.83
C LEU A 156 47.09 -46.10 31.91
N VAL A 157 47.08 -45.00 32.67
CA VAL A 157 48.28 -44.19 32.94
C VAL A 157 49.30 -44.97 33.77
N LEU A 158 48.85 -45.76 34.76
CA LEU A 158 49.73 -46.56 35.62
C LEU A 158 50.36 -47.77 34.91
N ASP A 159 49.78 -48.27 33.80
CA ASP A 159 50.29 -49.38 33.00
C ASP A 159 51.43 -48.94 32.06
N SER A 160 51.14 -48.08 31.07
CA SER A 160 52.14 -47.39 30.24
C SER A 160 51.45 -46.38 29.29
N SER A 161 52.17 -45.33 28.90
CA SER A 161 51.71 -44.37 27.88
C SER A 161 51.42 -45.04 26.52
N ASP A 162 52.13 -46.12 26.18
CA ASP A 162 51.94 -46.91 24.96
C ASP A 162 50.64 -47.74 24.96
N ASN A 163 50.25 -48.30 26.10
CA ASN A 163 49.01 -49.07 26.21
C ASN A 163 47.78 -48.16 26.29
N LEU A 164 47.92 -46.94 26.79
CA LEU A 164 46.85 -45.95 26.79
C LEU A 164 46.43 -45.60 25.35
N ILE A 165 47.39 -45.33 24.45
CA ILE A 165 47.11 -45.08 23.01
C ILE A 165 46.54 -46.33 22.31
N LYS A 166 46.99 -47.54 22.66
CA LYS A 166 46.48 -48.79 22.08
C LYS A 166 45.10 -49.21 22.61
N THR A 167 44.65 -48.68 23.75
CA THR A 167 43.41 -49.11 24.43
C THR A 167 42.27 -48.09 24.37
N ILE A 168 42.57 -46.80 24.17
CA ILE A 168 41.62 -45.77 23.68
C ILE A 168 40.74 -46.24 22.48
N PRO A 169 41.22 -47.05 21.52
CA PRO A 169 40.47 -47.40 20.31
C PRO A 169 39.25 -48.30 20.52
N MET A 170 39.12 -49.03 21.64
CA MET A 170 38.23 -50.20 21.62
C MET A 170 36.74 -49.89 21.78
N GLU A 171 36.34 -48.73 22.34
CA GLU A 171 34.91 -48.52 22.67
C GLU A 171 34.44 -47.04 22.66
N ILE A 172 35.15 -46.11 22.02
CA ILE A 172 34.71 -44.70 21.97
C ILE A 172 33.68 -44.50 20.87
N VAL A 173 32.44 -44.19 21.27
CA VAL A 173 31.28 -44.11 20.38
C VAL A 173 31.04 -42.68 19.85
N SER A 174 31.69 -41.65 20.40
CA SER A 174 31.49 -40.26 19.97
C SER A 174 32.74 -39.37 20.03
N PHE A 175 32.78 -38.39 19.13
CA PHE A 175 33.82 -37.37 19.03
C PHE A 175 33.97 -36.55 20.34
N GLU A 176 32.86 -36.32 21.04
CA GLU A 176 32.83 -35.64 22.34
C GLU A 176 33.56 -36.42 23.45
N VAL A 177 33.32 -37.72 23.54
CA VAL A 177 33.99 -38.58 24.54
C VAL A 177 35.49 -38.64 24.28
N TYR A 178 35.89 -38.73 23.01
CA TYR A 178 37.30 -38.71 22.63
C TYR A 178 38.01 -37.42 23.10
N LEU A 179 37.43 -36.26 22.82
CA LEU A 179 38.04 -34.98 23.20
C LEU A 179 38.07 -34.76 24.72
N ARG A 180 37.01 -35.16 25.44
CA ARG A 180 36.99 -35.12 26.91
C ARG A 180 38.03 -36.05 27.54
N CYS A 181 38.33 -37.18 26.91
CA CYS A 181 39.42 -38.05 27.34
C CYS A 181 40.77 -37.39 27.05
N ALA A 182 40.98 -36.86 25.84
CA ALA A 182 42.23 -36.20 25.45
C ALA A 182 42.58 -35.05 26.41
N THR A 183 41.61 -34.22 26.84
CA THR A 183 41.84 -33.12 27.79
C THR A 183 42.31 -33.56 29.16
N LYS A 184 41.99 -34.79 29.58
CA LYS A 184 42.49 -35.37 30.84
C LYS A 184 43.84 -36.06 30.67
N VAL A 185 44.09 -36.62 29.47
CA VAL A 185 45.30 -37.39 29.15
C VAL A 185 46.52 -36.52 28.93
N VAL A 186 46.38 -35.46 28.13
CA VAL A 186 47.51 -34.61 27.72
C VAL A 186 48.26 -34.01 28.92
N PRO A 187 47.62 -33.45 29.96
CA PRO A 187 48.31 -32.93 31.14
C PRO A 187 49.23 -33.94 31.84
N ALA A 188 48.82 -35.21 31.91
CA ALA A 188 49.58 -36.25 32.62
C ALA A 188 50.78 -36.78 31.81
N LEU A 189 50.70 -36.70 30.48
CA LEU A 189 51.61 -37.39 29.56
C LEU A 189 52.38 -36.46 28.61
N ALA A 190 52.15 -35.15 28.64
CA ALA A 190 52.87 -34.17 27.82
C ALA A 190 54.39 -34.18 28.07
N GLN A 191 54.82 -34.63 29.25
CA GLN A 191 56.24 -34.82 29.62
C GLN A 191 56.97 -35.94 28.86
N PHE A 192 56.27 -36.81 28.13
CA PHE A 192 56.88 -37.89 27.36
C PHE A 192 57.16 -37.46 25.91
N ASN A 193 58.44 -37.45 25.52
CA ASN A 193 58.99 -36.83 24.30
C ASN A 193 58.43 -37.29 22.92
N ASN A 194 57.42 -38.17 22.85
CA ASN A 194 56.78 -38.57 21.60
C ASN A 194 55.26 -38.77 21.72
N PHE A 195 54.68 -38.50 22.90
CA PHE A 195 53.28 -38.77 23.16
C PHE A 195 52.36 -37.91 22.28
N ILE A 196 52.65 -36.61 22.16
CA ILE A 196 51.86 -35.66 21.35
C ILE A 196 51.82 -36.09 19.87
N ASN A 197 52.96 -36.47 19.30
CA ASN A 197 53.05 -36.92 17.89
C ASN A 197 52.26 -38.20 17.65
N ARG A 198 52.29 -39.15 18.61
CA ARG A 198 51.53 -40.40 18.51
C ARG A 198 50.03 -40.19 18.72
N LEU A 199 49.64 -39.30 19.62
CA LEU A 199 48.25 -38.90 19.82
C LEU A 199 47.68 -38.21 18.57
N SER A 200 48.49 -37.37 17.90
CA SER A 200 48.13 -36.74 16.63
C SER A 200 47.91 -37.77 15.52
N SER A 201 48.88 -38.68 15.32
CA SER A 201 48.75 -39.78 14.34
C SER A 201 47.53 -40.66 14.62
N HIS A 202 47.27 -40.97 15.90
CA HIS A 202 46.11 -41.76 16.30
C HIS A 202 44.79 -41.05 16.00
N PHE A 203 44.70 -39.75 16.30
CA PHE A 203 43.52 -38.95 15.99
C PHE A 203 43.21 -38.97 14.48
N ASP A 204 44.23 -38.75 13.65
CA ASP A 204 44.13 -38.80 12.20
C ASP A 204 43.66 -40.18 11.69
N ASP A 205 44.20 -41.27 12.23
CA ASP A 205 43.81 -42.63 11.86
C ASP A 205 42.36 -42.94 12.28
N ALA A 206 41.96 -42.51 13.49
CA ALA A 206 40.59 -42.67 13.98
C ALA A 206 39.59 -41.91 13.10
N VAL A 207 39.94 -40.70 12.67
CA VAL A 207 39.17 -39.93 11.70
C VAL A 207 39.10 -40.68 10.37
N LYS A 208 40.22 -41.10 9.77
CA LYS A 208 40.25 -41.83 8.48
C LYS A 208 39.37 -43.08 8.50
N GLN A 209 39.40 -43.83 9.60
CA GLN A 209 38.65 -45.09 9.76
C GLN A 209 37.15 -44.90 10.06
N ASN A 210 36.62 -43.67 10.06
CA ASN A 210 35.21 -43.38 10.42
C ASN A 210 34.84 -43.84 11.83
N GLN A 211 35.80 -43.86 12.76
CA GLN A 211 35.50 -44.17 14.17
C GLN A 211 34.65 -43.07 14.81
N PHE A 212 34.66 -41.86 14.24
CA PHE A 212 33.77 -40.76 14.60
C PHE A 212 32.74 -40.52 13.50
N SER A 213 31.47 -40.32 13.86
CA SER A 213 30.49 -39.75 12.91
C SER A 213 30.81 -38.27 12.70
N ILE A 214 30.98 -37.86 11.43
CA ILE A 214 31.07 -36.44 11.09
C ILE A 214 29.67 -36.00 10.66
N ASP A 215 28.99 -35.31 11.57
CA ASP A 215 27.65 -34.77 11.39
C ASP A 215 27.57 -33.34 11.96
N LEU A 216 26.49 -32.61 11.67
CA LEU A 216 26.29 -31.24 12.15
C LEU A 216 26.49 -31.10 13.67
N LYS A 217 25.99 -32.06 14.46
CA LYS A 217 26.07 -32.02 15.93
C LYS A 217 27.53 -32.11 16.40
N ASN A 218 28.30 -33.03 15.84
CA ASN A 218 29.70 -33.23 16.21
C ASN A 218 30.60 -32.09 15.71
N ILE A 219 30.31 -31.51 14.54
CA ILE A 219 31.02 -30.31 14.05
C ILE A 219 30.73 -29.12 14.96
N THR A 220 29.47 -28.86 15.32
CA THR A 220 29.13 -27.79 16.26
C THR A 220 29.79 -27.99 17.63
N PHE A 221 29.78 -29.22 18.16
CA PHE A 221 30.48 -29.55 19.40
C PHE A 221 31.97 -29.22 19.30
N LEU A 222 32.65 -29.70 18.25
CA LEU A 222 34.07 -29.45 18.03
C LEU A 222 34.41 -27.96 18.05
N LEU A 223 33.65 -27.16 17.32
CA LEU A 223 33.89 -25.72 17.25
C LEU A 223 33.61 -25.01 18.58
N SER A 224 32.55 -25.40 19.28
CA SER A 224 32.26 -24.88 20.62
C SER A 224 33.36 -25.23 21.62
N PHE A 225 33.94 -26.42 21.51
CA PHE A 225 35.08 -26.86 22.32
C PHE A 225 36.32 -26.01 22.04
N LEU A 226 36.63 -25.73 20.77
CA LEU A 226 37.75 -24.88 20.40
C LEU A 226 37.57 -23.42 20.87
N ARG A 227 36.33 -22.91 20.83
CA ARG A 227 36.01 -21.53 21.24
C ARG A 227 36.00 -21.33 22.74
N ASN A 228 35.43 -22.25 23.52
CA ASN A 228 35.33 -22.11 24.98
C ASN A 228 36.71 -22.15 25.68
N GLN A 229 37.77 -22.51 24.96
CA GLN A 229 39.14 -22.62 25.47
C GLN A 229 40.06 -21.51 24.94
N SER A 230 39.50 -20.43 24.39
CA SER A 230 40.23 -19.31 23.76
C SER A 230 40.60 -18.16 24.70
N SER A 231 40.25 -18.20 25.99
CA SER A 231 40.74 -17.20 26.96
C SER A 231 42.25 -17.36 27.14
N ASP A 232 43.01 -16.26 27.07
CA ASP A 232 44.49 -16.24 27.06
C ASP A 232 45.17 -16.89 28.29
N ASP A 233 44.43 -17.19 29.36
CA ASP A 233 44.89 -17.97 30.52
C ASP A 233 44.69 -19.50 30.39
N ALA A 234 44.29 -20.01 29.22
CA ALA A 234 43.99 -21.42 29.04
C ALA A 234 45.25 -22.31 29.15
N ASN A 235 45.12 -23.33 30.00
CA ASN A 235 46.08 -24.40 30.29
C ASN A 235 46.91 -24.80 29.04
N PRO A 236 48.27 -24.82 29.08
CA PRO A 236 49.13 -25.21 27.96
C PRO A 236 48.76 -26.56 27.33
N ASP A 237 48.20 -27.48 28.10
CA ASP A 237 47.74 -28.80 27.63
C ASP A 237 46.58 -28.70 26.63
N LEU A 238 45.71 -27.70 26.79
CA LEU A 238 44.59 -27.45 25.89
C LEU A 238 45.05 -26.83 24.56
N LYS A 239 46.13 -26.03 24.58
CA LYS A 239 46.78 -25.53 23.35
C LYS A 239 47.32 -26.68 22.51
N THR A 240 47.86 -27.72 23.14
CA THR A 240 48.34 -28.93 22.46
C THR A 240 47.21 -29.69 21.76
N ILE A 241 46.07 -29.90 22.43
CA ILE A 241 44.91 -30.59 21.83
C ILE A 241 44.35 -29.78 20.67
N ARG A 242 44.25 -28.46 20.84
CA ARG A 242 43.85 -27.56 19.76
C ARG A 242 44.79 -27.67 18.56
N SER A 243 46.11 -27.67 18.78
CA SER A 243 47.10 -27.84 17.72
C SER A 243 46.95 -29.17 16.98
N ILE A 244 46.67 -30.28 17.68
CA ILE A 244 46.40 -31.59 17.04
C ILE A 244 45.15 -31.51 16.13
N ILE A 245 44.07 -30.91 16.63
CA ILE A 245 42.82 -30.77 15.88
C ILE A 245 43.01 -29.86 14.65
N ASP A 246 43.59 -28.68 14.86
CA ASP A 246 43.81 -27.66 13.82
C ASP A 246 44.78 -28.15 12.71
N SER A 247 45.72 -29.05 13.05
CA SER A 247 46.68 -29.63 12.09
C SER A 247 46.19 -30.90 11.37
N SER A 248 45.08 -31.50 11.81
CA SER A 248 44.53 -32.75 11.24
C SER A 248 44.01 -32.56 9.81
N VAL A 249 44.78 -32.98 8.81
CA VAL A 249 44.36 -33.00 7.39
C VAL A 249 43.14 -33.91 7.17
N PRO A 250 43.10 -35.15 7.71
CA PRO A 250 41.96 -36.05 7.47
C PRO A 250 40.64 -35.53 8.03
N LEU A 251 40.67 -34.82 9.16
CA LEU A 251 39.46 -34.19 9.72
C LEU A 251 38.94 -33.11 8.79
N ARG A 252 39.82 -32.25 8.28
CA ARG A 252 39.46 -31.19 7.33
C ARG A 252 38.85 -31.78 6.05
N ASP A 253 39.46 -32.82 5.49
CA ASP A 253 38.97 -33.45 4.26
C ASP A 253 37.59 -34.08 4.45
N LYS A 254 37.36 -34.79 5.57
CA LYS A 254 36.05 -35.39 5.86
C LYS A 254 34.96 -34.36 6.13
N ILE A 255 35.28 -33.28 6.86
CA ILE A 255 34.30 -32.21 7.07
C ILE A 255 33.97 -31.53 5.73
N LYS A 256 34.97 -31.30 4.87
CA LYS A 256 34.76 -30.75 3.53
C LYS A 256 33.88 -31.65 2.66
N GLU A 257 34.14 -32.96 2.66
CA GLU A 257 33.33 -33.96 1.95
C GLU A 257 31.88 -33.97 2.45
N TYR A 258 31.68 -34.01 3.77
CA TYR A 258 30.35 -33.94 4.39
C TYR A 258 29.62 -32.65 4.01
N MET A 259 30.25 -31.49 4.16
CA MET A 259 29.64 -30.20 3.82
C MET A 259 29.36 -30.09 2.32
N SER A 260 30.10 -30.75 1.44
CA SER A 260 29.83 -30.75 -0.01
C SER A 260 28.60 -31.59 -0.40
N THR A 261 28.28 -32.62 0.39
CA THR A 261 27.19 -33.59 0.14
C THR A 261 25.95 -33.36 1.01
N LEU A 262 26.03 -32.45 1.98
CA LEU A 262 24.96 -32.13 2.91
C LEU A 262 23.70 -31.64 2.17
N ASN A 263 22.60 -32.37 2.33
CA ASN A 263 21.28 -31.92 1.92
C ASN A 263 20.59 -31.24 3.10
N VAL A 264 20.50 -29.92 3.03
CA VAL A 264 20.08 -29.08 4.16
C VAL A 264 18.57 -28.94 4.19
N THR A 265 17.98 -29.24 5.34
CA THR A 265 16.59 -28.90 5.65
C THR A 265 16.48 -27.52 6.30
N ILE A 266 15.30 -26.91 6.22
CA ILE A 266 15.01 -25.57 6.79
C ILE A 266 15.35 -25.50 8.30
N ASN A 267 15.18 -26.60 9.03
CA ASN A 267 15.43 -26.65 10.48
C ASN A 267 16.93 -26.62 10.83
N GLU A 268 17.81 -26.92 9.88
CA GLU A 268 19.25 -27.02 10.08
C GLU A 268 19.99 -25.71 9.77
N PHE A 269 19.31 -24.68 9.24
CA PHE A 269 19.93 -23.40 8.88
C PHE A 269 20.63 -22.72 10.05
N ASN A 270 20.04 -22.74 11.25
CA ASN A 270 20.66 -22.16 12.44
C ASN A 270 21.94 -22.91 12.82
N SER A 271 21.93 -24.25 12.77
CA SER A 271 23.11 -25.06 13.06
C SER A 271 24.25 -24.77 12.07
N ILE A 272 23.93 -24.62 10.79
CA ILE A 272 24.90 -24.26 9.75
C ILE A 272 25.44 -22.85 9.95
N ARG A 273 24.57 -21.89 10.28
CA ARG A 273 24.99 -20.52 10.61
C ARG A 273 25.95 -20.53 11.77
N ASP A 274 25.63 -21.23 12.85
CA ASP A 274 26.47 -21.32 14.04
C ASP A 274 27.83 -21.95 13.71
N ILE A 275 27.86 -22.99 12.85
CA ILE A 275 29.11 -23.56 12.32
C ILE A 275 29.92 -22.50 11.58
N PHE A 276 29.31 -21.72 10.68
CA PHE A 276 30.04 -20.70 9.93
C PHE A 276 30.52 -19.52 10.78
N ILE A 277 29.75 -19.09 11.78
CA ILE A 277 30.20 -18.05 12.72
C ILE A 277 31.40 -18.57 13.52
N LEU A 278 31.30 -19.78 14.06
CA LEU A 278 32.39 -20.39 14.83
C LEU A 278 33.61 -20.74 13.95
N SER A 279 33.42 -20.96 12.65
CA SER A 279 34.49 -21.27 11.71
C SER A 279 35.48 -20.12 11.50
N ILE A 280 35.06 -18.87 11.72
CA ILE A 280 35.93 -17.68 11.56
C ILE A 280 37.14 -17.77 12.51
N GLU A 281 37.00 -18.45 13.64
CA GLU A 281 38.01 -18.57 14.70
C GLU A 281 38.81 -19.89 14.64
N SER A 282 38.49 -20.82 13.70
CA SER A 282 39.12 -22.15 13.61
C SER A 282 39.65 -22.47 12.21
N SER A 283 40.91 -22.93 12.14
CA SER A 283 41.57 -23.29 10.88
C SER A 283 41.02 -24.59 10.25
N VAL A 284 40.32 -25.43 11.01
CA VAL A 284 39.75 -26.70 10.54
C VAL A 284 38.71 -26.47 9.44
N LEU A 285 37.98 -25.37 9.50
CA LEU A 285 36.92 -25.04 8.53
C LEU A 285 37.33 -23.99 7.50
N PHE A 286 38.57 -23.49 7.55
CA PHE A 286 39.07 -22.43 6.66
C PHE A 286 38.93 -22.78 5.17
N HIS A 287 39.01 -24.07 4.82
CA HIS A 287 38.90 -24.54 3.44
C HIS A 287 37.45 -24.72 2.95
N ILE A 288 36.45 -24.58 3.82
CA ILE A 288 35.05 -24.61 3.41
C ILE A 288 34.74 -23.26 2.80
N LYS A 289 34.53 -23.26 1.49
CA LYS A 289 34.12 -22.07 0.75
C LYS A 289 32.67 -21.73 1.08
N ARG A 290 32.46 -21.04 2.20
CA ARG A 290 31.15 -20.64 2.75
C ARG A 290 30.24 -20.03 1.69
N LYS A 291 30.73 -19.05 0.94
CA LYS A 291 30.00 -18.40 -0.15
C LYS A 291 29.52 -19.40 -1.21
N GLU A 292 30.39 -20.28 -1.69
CA GLU A 292 30.03 -21.31 -2.68
C GLU A 292 28.99 -22.29 -2.13
N PHE A 293 29.10 -22.66 -0.85
CA PHE A 293 28.10 -23.50 -0.19
C PHE A 293 26.74 -22.82 -0.11
N LEU A 294 26.69 -21.56 0.31
CA LEU A 294 25.45 -20.77 0.40
C LEU A 294 24.82 -20.54 -0.98
N LEU A 295 25.63 -20.29 -2.00
CA LEU A 295 25.17 -20.18 -3.40
C LEU A 295 24.62 -21.49 -3.93
N LYS A 296 25.31 -22.61 -3.70
CA LYS A 296 24.79 -23.96 -4.01
C LYS A 296 23.47 -24.18 -3.29
N LEU A 297 23.40 -23.84 -2.00
CA LEU A 297 22.20 -23.97 -1.20
C LEU A 297 21.07 -23.09 -1.72
N LEU A 298 21.29 -21.93 -2.36
CA LEU A 298 20.23 -21.13 -2.99
C LEU A 298 19.77 -21.65 -4.35
N THR A 299 20.70 -22.22 -5.12
CA THR A 299 20.49 -22.56 -6.53
C THR A 299 20.03 -24.00 -6.76
N ASN A 300 20.15 -24.88 -5.76
CA ASN A 300 19.76 -26.29 -5.89
C ASN A 300 18.24 -26.46 -5.92
N ASP A 301 17.70 -27.00 -7.01
CA ASP A 301 16.28 -27.32 -7.22
C ASP A 301 15.29 -26.15 -6.99
N LYS A 302 15.30 -25.19 -7.93
CA LYS A 302 14.57 -23.91 -7.87
C LYS A 302 13.04 -24.05 -7.84
N ASN A 303 12.49 -25.19 -8.28
CA ASN A 303 11.05 -25.32 -8.56
C ASN A 303 10.20 -25.72 -7.34
N LEU A 304 10.80 -26.09 -6.21
CA LEU A 304 10.10 -26.62 -5.03
C LEU A 304 10.20 -25.76 -3.77
N ARG A 305 10.90 -24.63 -3.81
CA ARG A 305 11.18 -23.82 -2.61
C ARG A 305 10.02 -22.90 -2.25
N SER A 306 9.63 -22.93 -0.98
CA SER A 306 8.57 -22.13 -0.40
C SER A 306 9.04 -20.73 0.01
N VAL A 307 8.11 -19.83 0.31
CA VAL A 307 8.42 -18.53 0.95
C VAL A 307 9.14 -18.73 2.27
N ASP A 308 8.69 -19.68 3.10
CA ASP A 308 9.31 -20.02 4.39
C ASP A 308 10.79 -20.41 4.24
N PHE A 309 11.13 -21.13 3.17
CA PHE A 309 12.53 -21.42 2.85
C PHE A 309 13.33 -20.14 2.63
N TYR A 310 12.90 -19.24 1.73
CA TYR A 310 13.66 -18.04 1.38
C TYR A 310 13.76 -17.05 2.54
N THR A 311 12.67 -16.87 3.30
CA THR A 311 12.63 -16.02 4.49
C THR A 311 13.57 -16.55 5.57
N ARG A 312 13.50 -17.84 5.93
CA ARG A 312 14.38 -18.41 6.95
C ARG A 312 15.84 -18.48 6.51
N TRP A 313 16.09 -18.75 5.24
CA TRP A 313 17.45 -18.69 4.69
C TRP A 313 18.03 -17.29 4.85
N PHE A 314 17.25 -16.25 4.51
CA PHE A 314 17.67 -14.86 4.65
C PHE A 314 17.97 -14.51 6.12
N LEU A 315 17.04 -14.82 7.02
CA LEU A 315 17.19 -14.58 8.45
C LEU A 315 18.36 -15.34 9.08
N ALA A 316 18.71 -16.51 8.56
CA ALA A 316 19.85 -17.27 9.03
C ALA A 316 21.18 -16.69 8.50
N PHE A 317 21.28 -16.36 7.22
CA PHE A 317 22.61 -16.12 6.62
C PHE A 317 22.91 -14.67 6.26
N MET A 318 21.88 -13.82 6.11
CA MET A 318 22.03 -12.41 5.74
C MET A 318 21.88 -11.47 6.93
N ALA A 319 21.07 -11.85 7.93
CA ALA A 319 20.91 -11.04 9.13
C ALA A 319 22.14 -11.18 10.05
N PRO A 320 22.62 -10.08 10.67
CA PRO A 320 23.66 -10.15 11.67
C PRO A 320 23.22 -10.97 12.89
N ASP A 321 24.19 -11.53 13.61
CA ASP A 321 23.91 -12.31 14.82
C ASP A 321 23.39 -11.45 15.99
N LYS A 322 23.05 -12.09 17.12
CA LYS A 322 22.58 -11.37 18.32
C LYS A 322 23.58 -10.35 18.88
N ASN A 323 24.86 -10.46 18.52
CA ASN A 323 25.93 -9.56 18.92
C ASN A 323 26.25 -8.53 17.82
N LYS A 324 25.39 -8.38 16.81
CA LYS A 324 25.55 -7.54 15.62
C LYS A 324 26.80 -7.88 14.77
N ARG A 325 27.34 -9.09 14.91
CA ARG A 325 28.43 -9.57 14.05
C ARG A 325 27.82 -10.07 12.75
N SER A 326 28.21 -9.45 11.63
CA SER A 326 27.90 -10.00 10.32
C SER A 326 28.80 -11.19 10.05
N MET A 327 28.20 -12.27 9.54
CA MET A 327 28.97 -13.41 9.03
C MET A 327 29.66 -13.05 7.70
N LEU A 328 29.02 -12.21 6.89
CA LEU A 328 29.41 -11.87 5.53
C LEU A 328 30.08 -10.50 5.50
N ASP A 329 31.08 -10.32 4.65
CA ASP A 329 31.51 -8.98 4.26
C ASP A 329 30.50 -8.35 3.28
N ASP A 330 30.68 -7.06 2.98
CA ASP A 330 29.76 -6.30 2.15
C ASP A 330 29.65 -6.85 0.71
N ASP A 331 30.74 -7.36 0.14
CA ASP A 331 30.76 -7.87 -1.23
C ASP A 331 30.12 -9.25 -1.32
N GLU A 332 30.38 -10.13 -0.35
CA GLU A 332 29.70 -11.41 -0.19
C GLU A 332 28.19 -11.22 0.02
N PHE A 333 27.80 -10.24 0.85
CA PHE A 333 26.39 -9.90 1.06
C PHE A 333 25.72 -9.49 -0.25
N LYS A 334 26.32 -8.56 -1.01
CA LYS A 334 25.77 -8.08 -2.28
C LYS A 334 25.59 -9.20 -3.29
N GLU A 335 26.58 -10.08 -3.44
CA GLU A 335 26.49 -11.20 -4.37
C GLU A 335 25.43 -12.22 -3.97
N LEU A 336 25.38 -12.61 -2.69
CA LEU A 336 24.37 -13.55 -2.18
C LEU A 336 22.96 -12.96 -2.29
N LEU A 337 22.81 -11.67 -1.97
CA LEU A 337 21.55 -10.96 -2.14
C LEU A 337 21.11 -10.99 -3.60
N LYS A 338 22.00 -10.67 -4.54
CA LYS A 338 21.69 -10.69 -5.98
C LYS A 338 21.17 -12.06 -6.41
N VAL A 339 21.81 -13.15 -5.99
CA VAL A 339 21.38 -14.51 -6.35
C VAL A 339 20.07 -14.90 -5.65
N TRP A 340 19.88 -14.53 -4.39
CA TRP A 340 18.64 -14.74 -3.65
C TRP A 340 17.46 -14.02 -4.33
N THR A 341 17.66 -12.74 -4.65
CA THR A 341 16.73 -11.87 -5.38
C THR A 341 16.36 -12.48 -6.73
N ILE A 342 17.34 -12.93 -7.52
CA ILE A 342 17.09 -13.63 -8.78
C ILE A 342 16.20 -14.86 -8.54
N CYS A 343 16.49 -15.68 -7.53
CA CYS A 343 15.70 -16.88 -7.25
C CYS A 343 14.24 -16.56 -6.89
N VAL A 344 14.01 -15.51 -6.09
CA VAL A 344 12.65 -15.05 -5.74
C VAL A 344 11.96 -14.41 -6.95
N ALA A 345 12.69 -13.66 -7.78
CA ALA A 345 12.15 -12.92 -8.93
C ALA A 345 11.48 -13.78 -10.01
N HIS A 346 11.92 -15.03 -10.16
CA HIS A 346 11.37 -15.97 -11.15
C HIS A 346 9.89 -16.33 -10.89
N ARG A 347 9.36 -16.03 -9.70
CA ARG A 347 7.99 -16.36 -9.29
C ARG A 347 7.26 -15.16 -8.71
N PRO A 348 6.33 -14.53 -9.47
CA PRO A 348 5.57 -13.38 -9.00
C PRO A 348 4.81 -13.62 -7.68
N ASP A 349 4.27 -14.82 -7.49
CA ASP A 349 3.55 -15.21 -6.26
C ASP A 349 4.44 -15.21 -5.01
N LEU A 350 5.72 -15.58 -5.16
CA LEU A 350 6.69 -15.56 -4.07
C LEU A 350 7.07 -14.13 -3.70
N ILE A 351 7.26 -13.23 -4.69
CA ILE A 351 7.59 -11.83 -4.43
C ILE A 351 6.53 -11.16 -3.57
N VAL A 352 5.25 -11.30 -3.93
CA VAL A 352 4.14 -10.69 -3.16
C VAL A 352 4.17 -11.17 -1.71
N LYS A 353 4.39 -12.48 -1.48
CA LYS A 353 4.48 -13.05 -0.13
C LYS A 353 5.74 -12.59 0.62
N ILE A 354 6.88 -12.46 -0.05
CA ILE A 354 8.12 -11.94 0.53
C ILE A 354 7.97 -10.45 0.91
N ILE A 355 7.30 -9.64 0.09
CA ILE A 355 7.05 -8.22 0.40
C ILE A 355 6.16 -8.11 1.65
N LYS A 356 5.19 -9.01 1.85
CA LYS A 356 4.40 -9.06 3.10
C LYS A 356 5.26 -9.29 4.34
N GLU A 357 6.34 -10.06 4.21
CA GLU A 357 7.31 -10.36 5.27
C GLU A 357 8.47 -9.34 5.31
N ILE A 358 8.46 -8.30 4.47
CA ILE A 358 9.63 -7.41 4.32
C ILE A 358 9.99 -6.67 5.60
N ASN A 359 8.99 -6.33 6.42
CA ASN A 359 9.23 -5.68 7.70
C ASN A 359 10.07 -6.58 8.62
N VAL A 360 9.80 -7.89 8.64
CA VAL A 360 10.57 -8.87 9.43
C VAL A 360 12.01 -8.94 8.91
N LEU A 361 12.19 -8.96 7.58
CA LEU A 361 13.51 -9.03 6.95
C LEU A 361 14.33 -7.75 7.20
N ILE A 362 13.73 -6.57 7.03
CA ILE A 362 14.39 -5.28 7.27
C ILE A 362 14.76 -5.15 8.76
N SER A 363 13.84 -5.48 9.66
CA SER A 363 14.10 -5.43 11.10
C SER A 363 15.21 -6.40 11.53
N ALA A 364 15.34 -7.56 10.88
CA ALA A 364 16.40 -8.51 11.16
C ALA A 364 17.79 -8.00 10.74
N ILE A 365 17.89 -7.23 9.66
CA ILE A 365 19.15 -6.60 9.22
C ILE A 365 19.51 -5.44 10.16
N GLY A 366 18.51 -4.70 10.64
CA GLY A 366 18.71 -3.52 11.50
C GLY A 366 19.47 -2.41 10.78
N ASP A 367 20.36 -1.71 11.51
CA ASP A 367 21.16 -0.59 10.97
C ASP A 367 22.44 -1.04 10.25
N HIS A 368 22.51 -2.29 9.77
CA HIS A 368 23.66 -2.76 9.00
C HIS A 368 23.85 -1.90 7.73
N PRO A 369 25.09 -1.57 7.32
CA PRO A 369 25.36 -0.79 6.10
C PRO A 369 24.67 -1.32 4.84
N CYS A 370 24.53 -2.65 4.75
CA CYS A 370 23.85 -3.30 3.62
C CYS A 370 22.31 -3.20 3.64
N SER A 371 21.70 -2.67 4.71
CA SER A 371 20.23 -2.53 4.80
C SER A 371 19.68 -1.65 3.68
N SER A 372 20.34 -0.54 3.35
CA SER A 372 19.90 0.33 2.25
C SER A 372 19.94 -0.40 0.92
N HIS A 373 21.01 -1.15 0.67
CA HIS A 373 21.16 -1.93 -0.56
C HIS A 373 20.12 -3.05 -0.69
N PHE A 374 19.78 -3.71 0.42
CA PHE A 374 18.67 -4.66 0.46
C PHE A 374 17.34 -4.00 0.11
N ILE A 375 17.04 -2.86 0.73
CA ILE A 375 15.80 -2.12 0.48
C ILE A 375 15.71 -1.69 -0.99
N GLU A 376 16.76 -1.09 -1.55
CA GLU A 376 16.84 -0.69 -2.96
C GLU A 376 16.55 -1.87 -3.89
N HIS A 377 17.18 -3.03 -3.67
CA HIS A 377 16.95 -4.22 -4.49
C HIS A 377 15.52 -4.77 -4.37
N MET A 378 14.94 -4.75 -3.17
CA MET A 378 13.57 -5.20 -2.97
C MET A 378 12.54 -4.26 -3.59
N VAL A 379 12.81 -2.94 -3.57
CA VAL A 379 12.01 -1.96 -4.30
C VAL A 379 12.16 -2.16 -5.80
N ASP A 380 13.37 -2.32 -6.34
CA ASP A 380 13.61 -2.58 -7.76
C ASP A 380 12.83 -3.81 -8.25
N LEU A 381 12.79 -4.88 -7.45
CA LEU A 381 11.99 -6.07 -7.73
C LEU A 381 10.48 -5.79 -7.82
N CYS A 382 9.98 -4.80 -7.08
CA CYS A 382 8.58 -4.39 -7.20
C CYS A 382 8.30 -3.89 -8.62
N PHE A 383 9.21 -3.08 -9.19
CA PHE A 383 9.06 -2.43 -10.50
C PHE A 383 9.47 -3.30 -11.70
N GLN A 384 10.27 -4.35 -11.51
CA GLN A 384 10.69 -5.25 -12.60
C GLN A 384 9.58 -6.16 -13.15
N GLN A 385 8.41 -6.24 -12.50
CA GLN A 385 7.31 -7.10 -12.96
C GLN A 385 6.18 -6.31 -13.59
N LYS A 386 5.37 -6.98 -14.41
CA LYS A 386 4.37 -6.36 -15.30
C LYS A 386 3.29 -5.54 -14.60
N SER A 387 2.93 -5.81 -13.35
CA SER A 387 1.83 -5.13 -12.64
C SER A 387 2.27 -4.57 -11.28
N ILE A 388 2.72 -3.31 -11.27
CA ILE A 388 3.10 -2.61 -10.02
C ILE A 388 1.88 -2.32 -9.15
N ILE A 389 0.73 -2.04 -9.76
CA ILE A 389 -0.53 -1.70 -9.07
C ILE A 389 -1.04 -2.89 -8.26
N GLU A 390 -1.05 -4.10 -8.83
CA GLU A 390 -1.41 -5.32 -8.09
C GLU A 390 -0.52 -5.53 -6.86
N LYS A 391 0.78 -5.19 -6.96
CA LYS A 391 1.70 -5.32 -5.82
C LYS A 391 1.43 -4.29 -4.74
N ILE A 392 1.08 -3.06 -5.12
CA ILE A 392 0.67 -2.02 -4.19
C ILE A 392 -0.51 -2.55 -3.39
N GLU A 393 -1.58 -2.93 -4.08
CA GLU A 393 -2.81 -3.46 -3.48
C GLU A 393 -2.55 -4.69 -2.57
N GLN A 394 -1.80 -5.67 -3.06
CA GLN A 394 -1.67 -6.95 -2.37
C GLN A 394 -0.61 -6.98 -1.26
N SER A 395 0.41 -6.12 -1.31
CA SER A 395 1.59 -6.26 -0.44
C SER A 395 2.24 -4.97 0.04
N VAL A 396 2.46 -3.97 -0.81
CA VAL A 396 3.23 -2.76 -0.40
C VAL A 396 2.47 -1.95 0.65
N LEU A 397 1.14 -1.91 0.58
CA LEU A 397 0.31 -1.23 1.58
C LEU A 397 0.43 -1.79 3.01
N LEU A 398 0.97 -3.01 3.16
CA LEU A 398 1.21 -3.66 4.47
C LEU A 398 2.61 -3.37 5.02
N VAL A 399 3.47 -2.71 4.25
CA VAL A 399 4.84 -2.38 4.66
C VAL A 399 4.83 -1.19 5.61
N GLN A 400 5.59 -1.29 6.70
CA GLN A 400 5.66 -0.28 7.76
C GLN A 400 7.00 0.46 7.78
N SER A 401 8.03 -0.10 7.14
CA SER A 401 9.38 0.49 7.11
C SER A 401 9.41 1.83 6.36
N PRO A 402 9.71 2.97 7.02
CA PRO A 402 9.76 4.28 6.35
C PRO A 402 10.85 4.36 5.28
N LYS A 403 12.00 3.72 5.51
CA LYS A 403 13.11 3.66 4.54
C LYS A 403 12.66 2.98 3.24
N PHE A 404 11.92 1.88 3.34
CA PHE A 404 11.39 1.17 2.16
C PHE A 404 10.33 2.01 1.42
N LEU A 405 9.38 2.59 2.15
CA LEU A 405 8.32 3.41 1.56
C LEU A 405 8.86 4.65 0.85
N ASN A 406 9.90 5.29 1.41
CA ASN A 406 10.55 6.44 0.77
C ASN A 406 11.31 6.04 -0.52
N GLU A 407 12.05 4.94 -0.49
CA GLU A 407 12.72 4.43 -1.70
C GLU A 407 11.71 4.00 -2.77
N PHE A 408 10.61 3.39 -2.35
CA PHE A 408 9.50 3.05 -3.24
C PHE A 408 8.90 4.29 -3.91
N LYS A 409 8.68 5.38 -3.17
CA LYS A 409 8.19 6.65 -3.71
C LYS A 409 9.12 7.22 -4.78
N LEU A 410 10.43 7.23 -4.51
CA LEU A 410 11.44 7.70 -5.47
C LEU A 410 11.39 6.90 -6.78
N LYS A 411 11.34 5.57 -6.68
CA LYS A 411 11.26 4.67 -7.84
C LYS A 411 9.90 4.75 -8.54
N TYR A 412 8.82 4.98 -7.81
CA TYR A 412 7.48 5.19 -8.38
C TYR A 412 7.44 6.45 -9.24
N LYS A 413 8.02 7.56 -8.77
CA LYS A 413 8.13 8.79 -9.56
C LYS A 413 8.86 8.55 -10.89
N ILE A 414 10.01 7.86 -10.84
CA ILE A 414 10.83 7.62 -12.03
C ILE A 414 10.17 6.65 -13.01
N ASN A 415 9.67 5.50 -12.52
CA ASN A 415 9.23 4.40 -13.38
C ASN A 415 7.75 4.46 -13.76
N VAL A 416 6.93 5.23 -13.04
CA VAL A 416 5.48 5.35 -13.29
C VAL A 416 5.12 6.79 -13.65
N LEU A 417 5.36 7.76 -12.77
CA LEU A 417 4.88 9.13 -13.02
C LEU A 417 5.50 9.76 -14.26
N ASN A 418 6.82 9.65 -14.44
CA ASN A 418 7.48 10.18 -15.65
C ASN A 418 7.01 9.51 -16.94
N VAL A 419 6.55 8.25 -16.89
CA VAL A 419 6.05 7.51 -18.07
C VAL A 419 4.65 7.97 -18.45
N TYR A 420 3.81 8.28 -17.45
CA TYR A 420 2.41 8.67 -17.65
C TYR A 420 2.15 10.18 -17.54
N GLN A 421 3.19 11.00 -17.43
CA GLN A 421 3.09 12.44 -17.12
C GLN A 421 2.04 13.20 -17.95
N ASN A 422 1.94 12.88 -19.25
CA ASN A 422 1.02 13.55 -20.17
C ASN A 422 -0.43 13.05 -20.10
N SER A 423 -0.69 11.89 -19.49
CA SER A 423 -2.01 11.24 -19.43
C SER A 423 -2.55 11.08 -18.01
N LEU A 424 -1.86 11.60 -16.98
CA LEU A 424 -2.30 11.52 -15.58
C LEU A 424 -3.71 12.09 -15.36
N LYS A 425 -4.10 13.11 -16.12
CA LYS A 425 -5.44 13.73 -16.09
C LYS A 425 -6.54 12.86 -16.71
N GLU A 426 -6.20 11.90 -17.57
CA GLU A 426 -7.17 11.09 -18.32
C GLU A 426 -7.74 9.96 -17.45
N LEU A 427 -8.61 10.32 -16.50
CA LEU A 427 -9.22 9.36 -15.58
C LEU A 427 -10.16 8.34 -16.28
N THR A 428 -10.52 8.57 -17.54
CA THR A 428 -11.28 7.61 -18.36
C THR A 428 -10.43 6.41 -18.80
N ASN A 429 -9.10 6.55 -18.82
CA ASN A 429 -8.17 5.50 -19.19
C ASN A 429 -8.02 4.46 -18.05
N GLN A 430 -8.27 3.18 -18.34
CA GLN A 430 -8.24 2.10 -17.36
C GLN A 430 -6.84 1.78 -16.83
N ILE A 431 -5.79 2.07 -17.61
CA ILE A 431 -4.39 1.84 -17.20
C ILE A 431 -3.77 3.06 -16.50
N ASN A 432 -4.52 4.16 -16.34
CA ASN A 432 -4.03 5.37 -15.69
C ASN A 432 -3.65 5.07 -14.22
N PRO A 433 -2.42 5.40 -13.79
CA PRO A 433 -1.96 5.06 -12.45
C PRO A 433 -2.76 5.77 -11.35
N LEU A 434 -3.13 7.04 -11.54
CA LEU A 434 -3.95 7.79 -10.58
C LEU A 434 -5.33 7.15 -10.40
N ARG A 435 -6.00 6.79 -11.49
CA ARG A 435 -7.30 6.10 -11.45
C ARG A 435 -7.20 4.77 -10.68
N LEU A 436 -6.15 3.99 -10.93
CA LEU A 436 -5.94 2.72 -10.26
C LEU A 436 -5.66 2.89 -8.76
N LEU A 437 -4.85 3.88 -8.37
CA LEU A 437 -4.63 4.21 -6.95
C LEU A 437 -5.94 4.67 -6.27
N MET A 438 -6.74 5.52 -6.92
CA MET A 438 -8.05 5.94 -6.43
C MET A 438 -9.00 4.75 -6.22
N HIS A 439 -8.98 3.77 -7.14
CA HIS A 439 -9.79 2.56 -7.00
C HIS A 439 -9.40 1.74 -5.78
N ILE A 440 -8.09 1.53 -5.56
CA ILE A 440 -7.58 0.83 -4.38
C ILE A 440 -7.96 1.59 -3.10
N ASP A 441 -7.85 2.92 -3.11
CA ASP A 441 -8.14 3.78 -1.96
C ASP A 441 -9.62 3.67 -1.52
N VAL A 442 -10.53 3.57 -2.49
CA VAL A 442 -11.96 3.29 -2.25
C VAL A 442 -12.15 1.89 -1.64
N GLN A 443 -11.49 0.86 -2.18
CA GLN A 443 -11.63 -0.52 -1.69
C GLN A 443 -11.17 -0.66 -0.22
N ILE A 444 -10.11 0.05 0.17
CA ILE A 444 -9.57 0.04 1.54
C ILE A 444 -10.19 1.13 2.44
N LYS A 445 -11.30 1.75 2.02
CA LYS A 445 -12.05 2.75 2.78
C LYS A 445 -11.20 3.94 3.24
N TYR A 446 -10.24 4.35 2.43
CA TYR A 446 -9.40 5.53 2.65
C TYR A 446 -8.52 5.46 3.91
N GLN A 447 -8.17 4.27 4.42
CA GLN A 447 -7.46 4.13 5.70
C GLN A 447 -5.93 4.15 5.61
N ASN A 448 -5.35 4.00 4.42
CA ASN A 448 -3.90 3.87 4.26
C ASN A 448 -3.23 5.21 3.94
N ALA A 449 -2.39 5.70 4.85
CA ALA A 449 -1.68 6.97 4.70
C ALA A 449 -0.69 6.96 3.52
N PHE A 450 0.06 5.87 3.33
CA PHE A 450 1.03 5.75 2.25
C PHE A 450 0.37 5.80 0.86
N LEU A 451 -0.79 5.17 0.70
CA LEU A 451 -1.54 5.26 -0.56
C LEU A 451 -1.94 6.70 -0.87
N ARG A 452 -2.38 7.45 0.14
CA ARG A 452 -2.73 8.87 -0.02
C ARG A 452 -1.51 9.72 -0.37
N GLU A 453 -0.34 9.44 0.21
CA GLU A 453 0.92 10.09 -0.19
C GLU A 453 1.25 9.81 -1.67
N LEU A 454 1.01 8.59 -2.17
CA LEU A 454 1.22 8.28 -3.59
C LEU A 454 0.23 9.03 -4.50
N ILE A 455 -1.04 9.14 -4.09
CA ILE A 455 -2.05 9.91 -4.84
C ILE A 455 -1.67 11.39 -4.85
N GLU A 456 -1.29 11.96 -3.71
CA GLU A 456 -0.84 13.35 -3.58
C GLU A 456 0.38 13.62 -4.47
N MET A 457 1.41 12.77 -4.40
CA MET A 457 2.58 12.87 -5.28
C MET A 457 2.22 12.79 -6.76
N THR A 458 1.26 11.94 -7.12
CA THR A 458 0.77 11.86 -8.51
C THR A 458 0.09 13.16 -8.94
N CYS A 459 -0.58 13.84 -8.00
CA CYS A 459 -1.26 15.12 -8.25
C CYS A 459 -0.30 16.31 -8.33
N GLU A 460 0.82 16.29 -7.61
CA GLU A 460 1.85 17.34 -7.69
C GLU A 460 2.43 17.52 -9.10
N ASP A 461 2.53 16.43 -9.87
CA ASP A 461 3.02 16.47 -11.25
C ASP A 461 1.92 16.87 -12.26
N ILE A 462 0.67 17.06 -11.82
CA ILE A 462 -0.45 17.53 -12.66
C ILE A 462 -0.55 19.05 -12.60
N LYS A 463 -0.38 19.71 -13.74
CA LYS A 463 -0.60 21.16 -13.89
C LYS A 463 -2.03 21.43 -14.29
N ILE A 464 -2.80 22.16 -13.47
CA ILE A 464 -4.12 22.71 -13.84
C ILE A 464 -3.97 24.22 -13.93
N ASP A 465 -4.39 24.83 -15.05
CA ASP A 465 -4.47 26.29 -15.18
C ASP A 465 -5.88 26.82 -14.88
N ASP A 466 -5.99 28.13 -14.66
CA ASP A 466 -7.26 28.76 -14.24
C ASP A 466 -8.31 28.71 -15.36
N GLU A 467 -7.88 28.68 -16.63
CA GLU A 467 -8.77 28.55 -17.80
C GLU A 467 -9.38 27.14 -17.87
N GLU A 468 -8.58 26.09 -17.66
CA GLU A 468 -9.02 24.69 -17.60
C GLU A 468 -10.05 24.49 -16.49
N ILE A 469 -9.85 25.09 -15.31
CA ILE A 469 -10.81 25.03 -14.19
C ILE A 469 -12.18 25.54 -14.64
N LEU A 470 -12.24 26.72 -15.24
CA LEU A 470 -13.51 27.28 -15.69
C LEU A 470 -14.07 26.53 -16.90
N GLN A 471 -13.22 26.02 -17.77
CA GLN A 471 -13.63 25.22 -18.91
C GLN A 471 -14.34 23.93 -18.48
N ASP A 472 -13.74 23.20 -17.54
CA ASP A 472 -14.22 21.90 -17.05
C ASP A 472 -15.42 22.00 -16.10
N LEU A 473 -15.60 23.14 -15.43
CA LEU A 473 -16.58 23.28 -14.36
C LEU A 473 -17.69 24.30 -14.63
N PHE A 474 -17.49 25.21 -15.60
CA PHE A 474 -18.47 26.22 -15.97
C PHE A 474 -18.80 26.23 -17.46
N TYR A 475 -17.85 26.34 -18.39
CA TYR A 475 -18.18 26.46 -19.82
C TYR A 475 -18.65 25.15 -20.44
N LYS A 476 -17.99 24.03 -20.13
CA LYS A 476 -18.35 22.68 -20.60
C LYS A 476 -18.32 21.66 -19.44
N PRO A 477 -19.22 21.81 -18.46
CA PRO A 477 -19.16 21.05 -17.22
C PRO A 477 -19.39 19.55 -17.45
N ASP A 478 -18.42 18.73 -17.08
CA ASP A 478 -18.48 17.27 -17.23
C ASP A 478 -17.95 16.57 -15.98
N ASN A 479 -18.67 15.55 -15.51
CA ASN A 479 -18.33 14.78 -14.30
C ASN A 479 -17.18 13.78 -14.52
N GLN A 480 -16.75 13.57 -15.76
CA GLN A 480 -15.62 12.72 -16.11
C GLN A 480 -14.28 13.46 -16.11
N THR A 481 -14.28 14.79 -16.04
CA THR A 481 -13.07 15.60 -16.03
C THR A 481 -12.25 15.37 -14.77
N PHE A 482 -10.93 15.56 -14.87
CA PHE A 482 -10.05 15.50 -13.71
C PHE A 482 -10.46 16.53 -12.67
N THR A 483 -10.72 17.76 -13.10
CA THR A 483 -11.07 18.90 -12.23
C THR A 483 -12.33 18.63 -11.41
N TYR A 484 -13.37 18.04 -12.02
CA TYR A 484 -14.58 17.63 -11.28
C TYR A 484 -14.28 16.51 -10.27
N ASN A 485 -13.53 15.49 -10.68
CA ASN A 485 -13.17 14.39 -9.79
C ASN A 485 -12.29 14.86 -8.61
N ALA A 486 -11.40 15.83 -8.83
CA ALA A 486 -10.60 16.44 -7.77
C ALA A 486 -11.46 17.15 -6.71
N LEU A 487 -12.61 17.71 -7.09
CA LEU A 487 -13.54 18.35 -6.15
C LEU A 487 -14.37 17.35 -5.34
N PHE A 488 -14.90 16.31 -6.00
CA PHE A 488 -15.96 15.46 -5.43
C PHE A 488 -15.52 14.05 -5.04
N HIS A 489 -14.47 13.50 -5.64
CA HIS A 489 -14.04 12.15 -5.32
C HIS A 489 -13.32 12.11 -3.95
N SER A 490 -13.68 11.15 -3.10
CA SER A 490 -13.27 11.13 -1.69
C SER A 490 -11.75 11.02 -1.48
N SER A 491 -11.02 10.43 -2.42
CA SER A 491 -9.54 10.36 -2.39
C SER A 491 -8.87 11.74 -2.40
N PHE A 492 -9.52 12.79 -2.90
CA PHE A 492 -8.96 14.14 -2.96
C PHE A 492 -9.36 15.03 -1.78
N LYS A 493 -10.19 14.54 -0.85
CA LYS A 493 -10.72 15.38 0.25
C LYS A 493 -9.66 16.12 1.05
N THR A 494 -8.49 15.50 1.24
CA THR A 494 -7.37 16.04 2.01
C THR A 494 -6.19 16.50 1.15
N ILE A 495 -6.31 16.46 -0.18
CA ILE A 495 -5.21 16.77 -1.11
C ILE A 495 -5.28 18.25 -1.51
N HIS A 496 -4.13 18.92 -1.56
CA HIS A 496 -4.02 20.37 -1.83
C HIS A 496 -4.71 20.81 -3.13
N ILE A 497 -4.69 19.98 -4.18
CA ILE A 497 -5.29 20.30 -5.47
C ILE A 497 -6.80 20.61 -5.38
N ARG A 498 -7.51 19.95 -4.45
CA ARG A 498 -8.93 20.24 -4.19
C ARG A 498 -9.12 21.64 -3.63
N GLN A 499 -8.28 22.02 -2.66
CA GLN A 499 -8.34 23.36 -2.07
C GLN A 499 -7.96 24.43 -3.10
N TYR A 500 -6.94 24.18 -3.92
CA TYR A 500 -6.56 25.06 -5.02
C TYR A 500 -7.73 25.37 -5.96
N ILE A 501 -8.46 24.33 -6.43
CA ILE A 501 -9.62 24.52 -7.31
C ILE A 501 -10.73 25.31 -6.60
N ILE A 502 -11.01 25.00 -5.33
CA ILE A 502 -12.00 25.72 -4.52
C ILE A 502 -11.65 27.21 -4.40
N ASP A 503 -10.40 27.55 -4.09
CA ASP A 503 -9.95 28.94 -3.91
C ASP A 503 -10.06 29.74 -5.22
N ARG A 504 -9.77 29.10 -6.36
CA ARG A 504 -9.96 29.71 -7.70
C ARG A 504 -11.42 29.97 -8.02
N LEU A 505 -12.29 29.01 -7.77
CA LEU A 505 -13.74 29.18 -7.97
C LEU A 505 -14.34 30.23 -7.02
N LEU A 506 -13.87 30.31 -5.78
CA LEU A 506 -14.26 31.36 -4.85
C LEU A 506 -13.83 32.74 -5.36
N THR A 507 -12.60 32.87 -5.84
CA THR A 507 -12.10 34.11 -6.45
C THR A 507 -12.95 34.52 -7.65
N GLN A 508 -13.31 33.56 -8.51
CA GLN A 508 -14.19 33.82 -9.65
C GLN A 508 -15.60 34.24 -9.20
N SER A 509 -16.17 33.60 -8.17
CA SER A 509 -17.49 33.95 -7.65
C SER A 509 -17.54 35.38 -7.13
N ILE A 510 -16.51 35.81 -6.39
CA ILE A 510 -16.40 37.17 -5.86
C ILE A 510 -16.27 38.17 -7.02
N SER A 511 -15.45 37.85 -8.02
CA SER A 511 -15.33 38.66 -9.24
C SER A 511 -16.69 38.84 -9.92
N TRP A 512 -17.45 37.77 -10.12
CA TRP A 512 -18.78 37.89 -10.74
C TRP A 512 -19.79 38.67 -9.89
N GLU A 513 -19.75 38.59 -8.56
CA GLU A 513 -20.58 39.42 -7.68
C GLU A 513 -20.24 40.91 -7.82
N ASP A 514 -18.95 41.24 -7.77
CA ASP A 514 -18.44 42.62 -7.72
C ASP A 514 -18.54 43.32 -9.07
N ILE A 515 -17.97 42.73 -10.13
CA ILE A 515 -17.83 43.37 -11.45
C ILE A 515 -18.82 42.84 -12.50
N GLY A 516 -19.58 41.79 -12.19
CA GLY A 516 -20.57 41.18 -13.10
C GLY A 516 -20.00 40.09 -14.00
N MET A 517 -20.85 39.54 -14.86
CA MET A 517 -20.50 38.47 -15.81
C MET A 517 -20.33 39.02 -17.23
N ARG A 518 -19.58 38.30 -18.07
CA ARG A 518 -19.50 38.57 -19.49
C ARG A 518 -20.67 37.93 -20.25
N TRP A 519 -20.96 38.44 -21.44
CA TRP A 519 -22.06 37.92 -22.27
C TRP A 519 -21.84 36.48 -22.72
N ASP A 520 -20.61 36.10 -23.08
CA ASP A 520 -20.24 34.74 -23.45
C ASP A 520 -20.44 33.75 -22.30
N GLU A 521 -20.23 34.17 -21.05
CA GLU A 521 -20.49 33.36 -19.84
C GLU A 521 -21.98 33.11 -19.64
N LEU A 522 -22.83 34.13 -19.84
CA LEU A 522 -24.28 34.00 -19.76
C LEU A 522 -24.83 33.10 -20.89
N LEU A 523 -24.28 33.24 -22.10
CA LEU A 523 -24.60 32.37 -23.23
C LEU A 523 -24.19 30.93 -22.95
N ALA A 524 -23.00 30.68 -22.41
CA ALA A 524 -22.56 29.33 -22.08
C ALA A 524 -23.55 28.65 -21.14
N TRP A 525 -24.00 29.35 -20.09
CA TRP A 525 -24.98 28.83 -19.14
C TRP A 525 -26.33 28.49 -19.78
N SER A 526 -26.85 29.37 -20.64
CA SER A 526 -28.14 29.14 -21.30
C SER A 526 -28.11 27.91 -22.23
N HIS A 527 -26.96 27.65 -22.85
CA HIS A 527 -26.74 26.53 -23.77
C HIS A 527 -26.35 25.20 -23.10
N HIS A 528 -26.17 25.17 -21.78
CA HIS A 528 -25.90 23.91 -21.07
C HIS A 528 -27.03 22.91 -21.26
N THR A 529 -26.65 21.66 -21.56
CA THR A 529 -27.55 20.51 -21.49
C THR A 529 -28.04 20.26 -20.06
N ASN A 530 -29.13 19.50 -19.89
CA ASN A 530 -29.63 19.15 -18.55
C ASN A 530 -28.56 18.48 -17.67
N GLN A 531 -27.73 17.62 -18.25
CA GLN A 531 -26.64 16.95 -17.51
C GLN A 531 -25.55 17.94 -17.10
N GLN A 532 -25.12 18.81 -18.01
CA GLN A 532 -24.17 19.88 -17.74
C GLN A 532 -24.65 20.82 -16.63
N ARG A 533 -25.93 21.19 -16.65
CA ARG A 533 -26.54 22.01 -15.58
C ARG A 533 -26.42 21.32 -14.22
N VAL A 534 -26.73 20.03 -14.12
CA VAL A 534 -26.59 19.28 -12.86
C VAL A 534 -25.15 19.30 -12.35
N VAL A 535 -24.17 19.08 -13.24
CA VAL A 535 -22.74 19.13 -12.89
C VAL A 535 -22.35 20.51 -12.37
N ALA A 536 -22.70 21.58 -13.10
CA ALA A 536 -22.41 22.95 -12.69
C ALA A 536 -23.09 23.32 -11.36
N HIS A 537 -24.38 22.96 -11.18
CA HIS A 537 -25.08 23.20 -9.92
C HIS A 537 -24.41 22.51 -8.74
N ASN A 538 -23.93 21.28 -8.91
CA ASN A 538 -23.19 20.58 -7.85
C ASN A 538 -21.89 21.33 -7.48
N VAL A 539 -21.15 21.83 -8.49
CA VAL A 539 -19.94 22.64 -8.27
C VAL A 539 -20.28 23.89 -7.45
N TRP A 540 -21.28 24.66 -7.86
CA TRP A 540 -21.62 25.92 -7.20
C TRP A 540 -22.32 25.72 -5.86
N ALA A 541 -23.02 24.60 -5.65
CA ALA A 541 -23.52 24.19 -4.33
C ALA A 541 -22.35 23.93 -3.36
N LEU A 542 -21.29 23.24 -3.80
CA LEU A 542 -20.08 23.05 -2.99
C LEU A 542 -19.42 24.39 -2.65
N ILE A 543 -19.30 25.30 -3.61
CA ILE A 543 -18.72 26.64 -3.36
C ILE A 543 -19.56 27.45 -2.38
N ARG A 544 -20.89 27.37 -2.48
CA ARG A 544 -21.81 27.97 -1.51
C ARG A 544 -21.60 27.40 -0.11
N GLU A 545 -21.49 26.09 0.04
CA GLU A 545 -21.24 25.42 1.33
C GLU A 545 -19.91 25.87 1.94
N VAL A 546 -18.85 25.96 1.14
CA VAL A 546 -17.51 26.34 1.63
C VAL A 546 -17.41 27.84 1.97
N SER A 547 -18.00 28.71 1.15
CA SER A 547 -17.88 30.17 1.32
C SER A 547 -18.58 30.72 2.57
N SER A 548 -19.48 29.96 3.19
CA SER A 548 -20.39 30.43 4.25
C SER A 548 -21.25 31.65 3.87
N LYS A 549 -21.20 32.08 2.60
CA LYS A 549 -22.00 33.16 2.02
C LYS A 549 -23.15 32.54 1.23
N GLN A 550 -24.26 33.27 1.15
CA GLN A 550 -25.38 32.90 0.30
C GLN A 550 -25.11 33.34 -1.15
N PHE A 551 -24.05 32.80 -1.75
CA PHE A 551 -23.82 32.96 -3.19
C PHE A 551 -24.84 32.09 -3.95
N GLU A 552 -25.69 32.74 -4.75
CA GLU A 552 -26.70 32.08 -5.57
C GLU A 552 -26.42 32.38 -7.04
N ILE A 553 -25.71 31.47 -7.71
CA ILE A 553 -25.27 31.67 -9.10
C ILE A 553 -26.46 31.90 -10.05
N ASP A 554 -27.57 31.17 -9.87
CA ASP A 554 -28.77 31.36 -10.69
C ASP A 554 -29.36 32.76 -10.55
N LYS A 555 -29.35 33.31 -9.33
CA LYS A 555 -29.84 34.66 -9.08
C LYS A 555 -28.96 35.70 -9.77
N LEU A 556 -27.63 35.52 -9.70
CA LEU A 556 -26.68 36.40 -10.37
C LEU A 556 -26.84 36.33 -11.90
N ILE A 557 -26.89 35.13 -12.47
CA ILE A 557 -27.08 34.90 -13.90
C ILE A 557 -28.39 35.50 -14.38
N ASN A 558 -29.50 35.27 -13.67
CA ASN A 558 -30.80 35.85 -14.03
C ASN A 558 -30.75 37.38 -13.99
N THR A 559 -30.16 37.97 -12.93
CA THR A 559 -30.04 39.43 -12.79
C THR A 559 -29.20 40.04 -13.91
N GLU A 560 -28.06 39.45 -14.25
CA GLU A 560 -27.20 39.94 -15.33
C GLU A 560 -27.81 39.68 -16.71
N ASN A 561 -28.53 38.57 -16.89
CA ASN A 561 -29.27 38.30 -18.12
C ASN A 561 -30.39 39.32 -18.33
N ASP A 562 -31.18 39.65 -17.30
CA ASP A 562 -32.24 40.67 -17.39
C ASP A 562 -31.68 42.03 -17.82
N LYS A 563 -30.57 42.47 -17.20
CA LYS A 563 -29.85 43.71 -17.59
C LYS A 563 -29.39 43.65 -19.05
N MET A 564 -28.91 42.50 -19.50
CA MET A 564 -28.43 42.33 -20.87
C MET A 564 -29.60 42.32 -21.87
N GLN A 565 -30.71 41.65 -21.56
CA GLN A 565 -31.92 41.64 -22.38
C GLN A 565 -32.50 43.04 -22.54
N GLU A 566 -32.49 43.87 -21.50
CA GLU A 566 -32.92 45.27 -21.61
C GLU A 566 -32.05 46.05 -22.62
N LYS A 567 -30.72 45.87 -22.57
CA LYS A 567 -29.79 46.53 -23.50
C LYS A 567 -29.96 46.04 -24.94
N LEU A 568 -30.14 44.74 -25.13
CA LEU A 568 -30.43 44.16 -26.44
C LEU A 568 -31.74 44.71 -27.02
N LYS A 569 -32.77 44.84 -26.18
CA LYS A 569 -34.05 45.43 -26.58
C LYS A 569 -33.88 46.89 -27.03
N ILE A 570 -33.08 47.70 -26.34
CA ILE A 570 -32.78 49.08 -26.75
C ILE A 570 -32.18 49.12 -28.17
N ILE A 571 -31.25 48.21 -28.46
CA ILE A 571 -30.55 48.13 -29.76
C ILE A 571 -31.42 47.51 -30.86
N GLU A 572 -32.52 46.86 -30.50
CA GLU A 572 -33.54 46.43 -31.47
C GLU A 572 -34.54 47.54 -31.79
N ILE A 573 -35.09 48.21 -30.75
CA ILE A 573 -36.21 49.13 -30.91
C ILE A 573 -35.77 50.49 -31.47
N ILE A 574 -34.62 51.03 -31.04
CA ILE A 574 -34.20 52.39 -31.41
C ILE A 574 -33.84 52.46 -32.90
N PRO A 575 -32.99 51.58 -33.47
CA PRO A 575 -32.70 51.62 -34.90
C PRO A 575 -33.97 51.54 -35.76
N SER A 576 -34.93 50.70 -35.36
CA SER A 576 -36.22 50.57 -36.02
C SER A 576 -37.00 51.90 -36.00
N CYS A 577 -37.03 52.60 -34.87
CA CYS A 577 -37.69 53.91 -34.78
C CYS A 577 -36.96 54.99 -35.60
N LEU A 578 -35.63 55.03 -35.55
CA LEU A 578 -34.82 55.94 -36.36
C LEU A 578 -35.04 55.72 -37.87
N ASP A 579 -35.27 54.48 -38.29
CA ASP A 579 -35.55 54.16 -39.68
C ASP A 579 -36.93 54.61 -40.17
N ILE A 580 -37.92 54.64 -39.27
CA ILE A 580 -39.32 54.88 -39.62
C ILE A 580 -39.74 56.34 -39.45
N TYR A 581 -39.20 56.99 -38.42
CA TYR A 581 -39.62 58.33 -38.02
C TYR A 581 -38.57 59.40 -38.35
N CYS A 582 -37.31 59.02 -38.57
CA CYS A 582 -36.21 59.98 -38.74
C CYS A 582 -35.54 59.93 -40.11
N SER A 583 -36.26 59.56 -41.18
CA SER A 583 -35.71 59.46 -42.54
C SER A 583 -34.89 60.69 -42.96
N ASP A 584 -35.35 61.88 -42.57
CA ASP A 584 -34.84 63.17 -43.02
C ASP A 584 -33.94 63.88 -41.98
N ALA A 585 -33.61 63.20 -40.87
CA ALA A 585 -32.75 63.77 -39.84
C ALA A 585 -31.27 63.75 -40.24
N THR A 586 -30.55 64.84 -39.96
CA THR A 586 -29.13 65.01 -40.33
C THR A 586 -28.18 64.19 -39.44
N ASP A 587 -28.58 63.88 -38.21
CA ASP A 587 -27.82 63.16 -37.20
C ASP A 587 -28.16 61.66 -37.12
N LYS A 588 -29.05 61.15 -37.99
CA LYS A 588 -29.46 59.73 -38.02
C LYS A 588 -28.28 58.76 -38.11
N GLN A 589 -27.29 59.05 -38.96
CA GLN A 589 -26.16 58.14 -39.15
C GLN A 589 -25.26 58.08 -37.90
N HIS A 590 -25.06 59.22 -37.21
CA HIS A 590 -24.31 59.27 -35.95
C HIS A 590 -24.91 58.32 -34.90
N TYR A 591 -26.24 58.36 -34.72
CA TYR A 591 -26.91 57.45 -33.77
C TYR A 591 -26.88 55.98 -34.21
N LYS A 592 -26.95 55.69 -35.52
CA LYS A 592 -26.78 54.32 -36.03
C LYS A 592 -25.37 53.78 -35.75
N ASP A 593 -24.34 54.59 -35.97
CA ASP A 593 -22.96 54.23 -35.71
C ASP A 593 -22.71 54.00 -34.20
N LEU A 594 -23.29 54.85 -33.35
CA LEU A 594 -23.30 54.68 -31.89
C LEU A 594 -23.95 53.35 -31.47
N LEU A 595 -25.15 53.05 -31.98
CA LEU A 595 -25.86 51.81 -31.67
C LEU A 595 -25.11 50.57 -32.17
N GLN A 596 -24.48 50.64 -33.35
CA GLN A 596 -23.63 49.57 -33.87
C GLN A 596 -22.38 49.39 -33.01
N HIS A 597 -21.77 50.47 -32.52
CA HIS A 597 -20.63 50.41 -31.61
C HIS A 597 -21.02 49.77 -30.27
N ILE A 598 -22.19 50.10 -29.71
CA ILE A 598 -22.72 49.45 -28.50
C ILE A 598 -22.97 47.95 -28.77
N ALA A 599 -23.61 47.61 -29.89
CA ALA A 599 -23.86 46.21 -30.28
C ALA A 599 -22.56 45.40 -30.38
N ASN A 600 -21.53 45.96 -31.01
CA ASN A 600 -20.21 45.34 -31.12
C ASN A 600 -19.49 45.21 -29.77
N SER A 601 -19.83 46.06 -28.79
CA SER A 601 -19.20 46.06 -27.47
C SER A 601 -19.66 44.91 -26.57
N PHE A 602 -20.78 44.25 -26.89
CA PHE A 602 -21.29 43.13 -26.10
C PHE A 602 -20.45 41.87 -26.21
N THR A 603 -19.73 41.68 -27.31
CA THR A 603 -19.19 40.38 -27.69
C THR A 603 -18.08 39.87 -26.76
N ASN A 604 -17.46 40.73 -25.94
CA ASN A 604 -16.39 40.35 -25.01
C ASN A 604 -16.29 41.22 -23.73
N LYS A 605 -17.29 42.07 -23.45
CA LYS A 605 -17.27 42.96 -22.26
C LYS A 605 -18.18 42.44 -21.16
N LEU A 606 -17.89 42.87 -19.94
CA LEU A 606 -18.76 42.67 -18.78
C LEU A 606 -20.10 43.37 -19.04
N VAL A 607 -21.22 42.69 -18.76
CA VAL A 607 -22.56 43.24 -18.98
C VAL A 607 -22.71 44.59 -18.29
N ARG A 608 -22.20 44.74 -17.06
CA ARG A 608 -22.25 45.99 -16.29
C ARG A 608 -21.47 47.14 -16.91
N THR A 609 -20.39 46.86 -17.65
CA THR A 609 -19.52 47.91 -18.23
C THR A 609 -20.05 48.49 -19.53
N VAL A 610 -21.00 47.82 -20.18
CA VAL A 610 -21.64 48.36 -21.39
C VAL A 610 -22.68 49.39 -20.97
N VAL A 611 -22.31 50.67 -21.02
CA VAL A 611 -23.20 51.80 -20.70
C VAL A 611 -23.91 52.24 -21.99
N ILE A 612 -25.22 52.43 -21.91
CA ILE A 612 -25.97 53.12 -22.96
C ILE A 612 -25.67 54.62 -22.78
N PRO A 613 -25.08 55.31 -23.78
CA PRO A 613 -24.82 56.73 -23.66
C PRO A 613 -26.11 57.53 -23.43
N ASP A 614 -26.05 58.59 -22.63
CA ASP A 614 -27.19 59.48 -22.36
C ASP A 614 -27.86 59.99 -23.66
N GLU A 615 -27.06 60.21 -24.71
CA GLU A 615 -27.51 60.58 -26.06
C GLU A 615 -28.46 59.56 -26.71
N ILE A 616 -28.35 58.28 -26.36
CA ILE A 616 -29.24 57.20 -26.81
C ILE A 616 -30.36 56.98 -25.80
N GLU A 617 -30.06 57.13 -24.50
CA GLU A 617 -31.01 56.89 -23.41
C GLU A 617 -32.23 57.82 -23.49
N GLN A 618 -32.05 59.07 -23.92
CA GLN A 618 -33.15 60.01 -24.19
C GLN A 618 -34.20 59.48 -25.19
N PHE A 619 -33.83 58.60 -26.12
CA PHE A 619 -34.77 58.02 -27.09
C PHE A 619 -35.54 56.82 -26.53
N VAL A 620 -35.08 56.18 -25.44
CA VAL A 620 -35.65 54.94 -24.93
C VAL A 620 -37.14 55.06 -24.57
N PRO A 621 -37.61 56.11 -23.86
CA PRO A 621 -39.03 56.25 -23.54
C PRO A 621 -39.90 56.37 -24.79
N ILE A 622 -39.51 57.22 -25.74
CA ILE A 622 -40.23 57.46 -26.99
C ILE A 622 -40.24 56.19 -27.86
N ALA A 623 -39.08 55.54 -28.01
CA ALA A 623 -38.97 54.31 -28.79
C ALA A 623 -39.79 53.16 -28.17
N LYS A 624 -39.79 52.98 -26.84
CA LYS A 624 -40.62 51.97 -26.17
C LYS A 624 -42.11 52.20 -26.43
N ARG A 625 -42.54 53.45 -26.59
CA ARG A 625 -43.93 53.84 -26.83
C ARG A 625 -44.35 53.72 -28.29
N LEU A 626 -43.53 54.20 -29.24
CA LEU A 626 -43.84 54.23 -30.67
C LEU A 626 -43.54 52.90 -31.38
N HIS A 627 -42.53 52.16 -30.93
CA HIS A 627 -42.08 50.96 -31.63
C HIS A 627 -43.19 49.90 -31.80
N PRO A 628 -44.06 49.58 -30.83
CA PRO A 628 -45.11 48.57 -31.02
C PRO A 628 -46.06 48.85 -32.20
N TYR A 629 -46.28 50.12 -32.52
CA TYR A 629 -47.29 50.57 -33.48
C TYR A 629 -46.72 50.84 -34.87
N TYR A 630 -45.42 50.64 -35.07
CA TYR A 630 -44.71 50.99 -36.31
C TYR A 630 -45.20 50.25 -37.57
N LYS A 631 -45.92 49.14 -37.40
CA LYS A 631 -46.51 48.37 -38.50
C LYS A 631 -47.98 48.69 -38.74
N SER A 632 -48.59 49.54 -37.91
CA SER A 632 -49.99 49.89 -38.07
C SER A 632 -50.18 50.83 -39.24
N THR A 633 -50.98 50.41 -40.23
CA THR A 633 -51.35 51.22 -41.39
C THR A 633 -52.16 52.43 -40.96
N VAL A 634 -53.06 52.23 -40.00
CA VAL A 634 -53.90 53.30 -39.42
C VAL A 634 -53.04 54.39 -38.79
N TRP A 635 -52.03 54.00 -37.99
CA TRP A 635 -51.09 54.95 -37.40
C TRP A 635 -50.30 55.72 -38.47
N HIS A 636 -49.78 55.03 -39.50
CA HIS A 636 -49.05 55.69 -40.59
C HIS A 636 -49.90 56.69 -41.36
N LEU A 637 -51.14 56.34 -41.68
CA LEU A 637 -52.08 57.23 -42.37
C LEU A 637 -52.40 58.46 -41.53
N PHE A 638 -52.62 58.28 -40.23
CA PHE A 638 -52.85 59.41 -39.32
C PHE A 638 -51.66 60.36 -39.27
N ARG A 639 -50.44 59.82 -39.17
CA ARG A 639 -49.19 60.61 -39.14
C ARG A 639 -48.98 61.44 -40.41
N GLN A 640 -49.47 60.98 -41.56
CA GLN A 640 -49.31 61.65 -42.85
C GLN A 640 -50.35 62.75 -43.12
N GLN A 641 -51.39 62.86 -42.27
CA GLN A 641 -52.41 63.90 -42.42
C GLN A 641 -51.84 65.28 -42.03
N PRO A 642 -52.10 66.34 -42.81
CA PRO A 642 -51.70 67.70 -42.43
C PRO A 642 -52.46 68.14 -41.17
N LEU A 643 -51.73 68.50 -40.12
CA LEU A 643 -52.20 68.90 -38.78
C LEU A 643 -53.00 70.23 -38.74
N THR A 644 -53.60 70.66 -39.85
CA THR A 644 -54.31 71.94 -40.04
C THR A 644 -55.63 72.11 -39.26
N LEU A 645 -55.91 71.28 -38.25
CA LEU A 645 -57.15 71.32 -37.45
C LEU A 645 -56.93 71.51 -35.94
N LEU A 646 -55.80 72.10 -35.51
CA LEU A 646 -55.62 72.58 -34.14
C LEU A 646 -55.81 74.10 -34.06
N PRO A 647 -56.51 74.65 -33.03
CA PRO A 647 -56.57 76.09 -32.83
C PRO A 647 -55.18 76.62 -32.44
N PRO A 648 -54.82 77.83 -32.90
CA PRO A 648 -53.49 78.39 -32.66
C PRO A 648 -53.35 78.73 -31.17
N THR A 649 -52.46 78.03 -30.47
CA THR A 649 -51.86 78.60 -29.27
C THR A 649 -50.84 79.64 -29.70
N THR A 650 -51.15 80.88 -29.37
CA THR A 650 -50.31 82.07 -29.50
C THR A 650 -48.94 81.86 -28.88
N ASP A 651 -47.90 81.84 -29.69
CA ASP A 651 -46.75 82.77 -29.60
C ASP A 651 -45.69 82.38 -30.64
N THR A 652 -45.72 83.04 -31.79
CA THR A 652 -44.62 83.01 -32.76
C THR A 652 -44.01 84.39 -32.86
N ASN A 653 -42.95 84.59 -32.08
CA ASN A 653 -41.85 85.45 -32.47
C ASN A 653 -40.59 84.59 -32.32
N VAL A 654 -39.85 84.42 -33.43
CA VAL A 654 -38.37 84.48 -33.55
C VAL A 654 -37.86 83.62 -34.72
N LYS A 655 -37.30 84.34 -35.70
CA LYS A 655 -36.14 84.10 -36.58
C LYS A 655 -35.97 82.80 -37.37
N GLU A 656 -35.91 83.03 -38.68
CA GLU A 656 -35.29 82.23 -39.73
C GLU A 656 -33.79 81.97 -39.48
N THR A 657 -33.50 80.77 -38.99
CA THR A 657 -32.51 79.85 -39.56
C THR A 657 -33.16 78.47 -39.42
N PRO A 658 -33.24 77.62 -40.47
CA PRO A 658 -33.79 76.29 -40.29
C PRO A 658 -32.82 75.53 -39.39
N ASP A 659 -33.20 75.35 -38.12
CA ASP A 659 -32.47 74.46 -37.22
C ASP A 659 -32.37 73.09 -37.91
N PRO A 660 -31.20 72.43 -37.83
CA PRO A 660 -31.04 71.13 -38.44
C PRO A 660 -32.11 70.18 -37.88
N ILE A 661 -32.83 69.50 -38.77
CA ILE A 661 -33.80 68.48 -38.38
C ILE A 661 -33.04 67.34 -37.69
N THR A 662 -33.25 67.20 -36.38
CA THR A 662 -32.58 66.18 -35.55
C THR A 662 -33.51 64.98 -35.31
N CYS A 663 -32.93 63.81 -35.04
CA CYS A 663 -33.67 62.62 -34.63
C CYS A 663 -34.50 62.86 -33.37
N HIS A 664 -33.98 63.61 -32.39
CA HIS A 664 -34.72 63.96 -31.18
C HIS A 664 -35.95 64.80 -31.49
N GLY A 665 -35.80 65.84 -32.33
CA GLY A 665 -36.94 66.67 -32.75
C GLY A 665 -38.02 65.85 -33.45
N LEU A 666 -37.66 65.02 -34.42
CA LEU A 666 -38.62 64.20 -35.18
C LEU A 666 -39.29 63.12 -34.32
N LEU A 667 -38.57 62.47 -33.41
CA LEU A 667 -39.14 61.48 -32.50
C LEU A 667 -40.08 62.12 -31.47
N THR A 668 -39.72 63.29 -30.93
CA THR A 668 -40.59 64.03 -30.00
C THR A 668 -41.88 64.45 -30.69
N GLN A 669 -41.78 65.00 -31.91
CA GLN A 669 -42.95 65.35 -32.71
C GLN A 669 -43.82 64.14 -33.05
N ALA A 670 -43.21 62.99 -33.35
CA ALA A 670 -43.93 61.75 -33.59
C ALA A 670 -44.65 61.25 -32.32
N ASP A 671 -44.05 61.41 -31.14
CA ASP A 671 -44.66 61.06 -29.85
C ASP A 671 -45.85 61.98 -29.50
N GLU A 672 -45.70 63.29 -29.70
CA GLU A 672 -46.80 64.26 -29.53
C GLU A 672 -47.96 63.97 -30.50
N THR A 673 -47.63 63.61 -31.74
CA THR A 673 -48.65 63.19 -32.73
C THR A 673 -49.33 61.89 -32.31
N PHE A 674 -48.58 60.99 -31.67
CA PHE A 674 -49.10 59.73 -31.16
C PHE A 674 -50.03 59.94 -29.94
N ASP A 675 -49.77 60.95 -29.11
CA ASP A 675 -50.70 61.41 -28.08
C ASP A 675 -52.04 61.85 -28.67
N LEU A 676 -52.00 62.67 -29.72
CA LEU A 676 -53.21 63.11 -30.44
C LEU A 676 -53.96 61.93 -31.06
N PHE A 677 -53.23 60.99 -31.67
CA PHE A 677 -53.80 59.76 -32.23
C PHE A 677 -54.50 58.93 -31.13
N THR A 678 -53.83 58.72 -30.01
CA THR A 678 -54.35 57.95 -28.87
C THR A 678 -55.57 58.64 -28.25
N ALA A 679 -55.55 59.97 -28.12
CA ALA A 679 -56.67 60.75 -27.63
C ALA A 679 -57.88 60.65 -28.56
N ARG A 680 -57.67 60.73 -29.88
CA ARG A 680 -58.75 60.58 -30.88
C ARG A 680 -59.33 59.16 -30.88
N LEU A 681 -58.47 58.15 -30.81
CA LEU A 681 -58.87 56.75 -30.73
C LEU A 681 -59.69 56.47 -29.46
N ASN A 682 -59.28 57.05 -28.32
CA ASN A 682 -60.02 56.95 -27.07
C ASN A 682 -61.33 57.74 -27.08
N ASP A 683 -61.38 58.96 -27.64
CA ASP A 683 -62.60 59.75 -27.76
C ASP A 683 -63.68 59.00 -28.56
N ILE A 684 -63.24 58.37 -29.66
CA ILE A 684 -64.09 57.52 -30.49
C ILE A 684 -64.59 56.30 -29.69
N CYS A 685 -63.71 55.69 -28.90
CA CYS A 685 -64.10 54.60 -28.00
C CYS A 685 -65.06 55.04 -26.90
N THR A 686 -64.93 56.24 -26.32
CA THR A 686 -65.82 56.72 -25.25
C THR A 686 -67.18 57.12 -25.78
N ASN A 687 -67.24 57.71 -26.98
CA ASN A 687 -68.47 58.22 -27.60
C ASN A 687 -69.10 57.22 -28.58
N TRP A 688 -68.74 55.93 -28.48
CA TRP A 688 -69.13 54.88 -29.43
C TRP A 688 -70.64 54.73 -29.64
N LYS A 689 -71.45 55.03 -28.62
CA LYS A 689 -72.92 54.98 -28.68
C LYS A 689 -73.56 56.14 -29.44
N THR A 690 -72.83 57.25 -29.57
CA THR A 690 -73.32 58.51 -30.14
C THR A 690 -72.63 58.87 -31.46
N LEU A 691 -71.51 58.22 -31.79
CA LEU A 691 -70.80 58.38 -33.05
C LEU A 691 -71.43 57.53 -34.15
N SER A 692 -71.41 58.04 -35.38
CA SER A 692 -71.83 57.29 -36.56
C SER A 692 -70.84 56.17 -36.87
N VAL A 693 -71.34 55.04 -37.39
CA VAL A 693 -70.51 53.90 -37.85
C VAL A 693 -69.44 54.36 -38.87
N SER A 694 -69.72 55.41 -39.65
CA SER A 694 -68.78 56.03 -40.57
C SER A 694 -67.50 56.56 -39.90
N SER A 695 -67.56 57.06 -38.66
CA SER A 695 -66.37 57.52 -37.92
C SER A 695 -65.43 56.38 -37.56
N TRP A 696 -65.97 55.18 -37.34
CA TRP A 696 -65.19 53.97 -37.09
C TRP A 696 -64.54 53.42 -38.35
N ILE A 697 -65.28 53.42 -39.46
CA ILE A 697 -64.81 52.98 -40.78
C ILE A 697 -63.70 53.90 -41.30
N HIS A 698 -63.83 55.21 -41.08
CA HIS A 698 -62.79 56.19 -41.46
C HIS A 698 -61.44 55.88 -40.79
N LEU A 699 -61.45 55.39 -39.55
CA LEU A 699 -60.20 55.07 -38.86
C LEU A 699 -59.49 53.85 -39.47
N PHE A 700 -60.26 52.91 -40.01
CA PHE A 700 -59.80 51.65 -40.60
C PHE A 700 -60.07 51.63 -42.11
N SER A 701 -59.51 52.60 -42.82
CA SER A 701 -59.83 52.84 -44.23
C SER A 701 -59.38 51.75 -45.21
N ASP A 702 -58.40 50.91 -44.85
CA ASP A 702 -58.00 49.75 -45.66
C ASP A 702 -58.57 48.45 -45.08
N GLU A 703 -59.60 47.93 -45.75
CA GLU A 703 -60.34 46.73 -45.35
C GLU A 703 -59.46 45.48 -45.18
N ARG A 704 -58.35 45.41 -45.91
CA ARG A 704 -57.44 44.25 -45.88
C ARG A 704 -56.61 44.18 -44.61
N TYR A 705 -56.42 45.31 -43.92
CA TYR A 705 -55.56 45.40 -42.74
C TYR A 705 -56.36 45.60 -41.45
N ILE A 706 -57.68 45.69 -41.48
CA ILE A 706 -58.51 46.00 -40.30
C ILE A 706 -58.21 45.08 -39.12
N HIS A 707 -58.23 43.77 -39.30
CA HIS A 707 -57.96 42.82 -38.19
C HIS A 707 -56.49 42.85 -37.74
N TYR A 708 -55.57 43.17 -38.65
CA TYR A 708 -54.15 43.29 -38.37
C TYR A 708 -53.85 44.56 -37.54
N ASP A 709 -54.37 45.71 -37.98
CA ASP A 709 -54.29 46.99 -37.29
C ASP A 709 -55.00 46.96 -35.95
N LEU A 710 -56.19 46.34 -35.88
CA LEU A 710 -56.91 46.16 -34.63
C LEU A 710 -56.08 45.35 -33.62
N GLY A 711 -55.41 44.28 -34.06
CA GLY A 711 -54.53 43.48 -33.20
C GLY A 711 -53.31 44.26 -32.69
N ILE A 712 -52.77 45.19 -33.49
CA ILE A 712 -51.66 46.06 -33.08
C ILE A 712 -52.14 47.16 -32.11
N LEU A 713 -53.31 47.74 -32.35
CA LEU A 713 -53.87 48.86 -31.60
C LEU A 713 -54.66 48.45 -30.36
N GLU A 714 -54.98 47.16 -30.21
CA GLU A 714 -55.70 46.59 -29.05
C GLU A 714 -55.20 47.10 -27.69
N PRO A 715 -53.87 47.22 -27.42
CA PRO A 715 -53.37 47.73 -26.14
C PRO A 715 -53.74 49.20 -25.84
N LEU A 716 -54.08 49.99 -26.86
CA LEU A 716 -54.49 51.40 -26.73
C LEU A 716 -56.00 51.56 -26.53
N LEU A 717 -56.77 50.51 -26.79
CA LEU A 717 -58.22 50.55 -26.77
C LEU A 717 -58.76 50.21 -25.38
N ASN A 718 -59.90 50.81 -25.03
CA ASN A 718 -60.61 50.47 -23.80
C ASN A 718 -61.15 49.04 -23.87
N ALA A 719 -60.76 48.19 -22.91
CA ALA A 719 -61.14 46.77 -22.85
C ALA A 719 -62.66 46.51 -22.90
N VAL A 720 -63.50 47.48 -22.51
CA VAL A 720 -64.97 47.38 -22.60
C VAL A 720 -65.47 47.58 -24.04
N VAL A 721 -64.77 48.39 -24.82
CA VAL A 721 -65.16 48.79 -26.19
C VAL A 721 -64.51 47.89 -27.24
N THR A 722 -63.35 47.32 -26.97
CA THR A 722 -62.62 46.41 -27.88
C THR A 722 -63.48 45.28 -28.44
N PRO A 723 -64.29 44.53 -27.66
CA PRO A 723 -65.13 43.46 -28.20
C PRO A 723 -66.24 43.97 -29.13
N ILE A 724 -66.77 45.16 -28.85
CA ILE A 724 -67.83 45.81 -29.64
C ILE A 724 -67.25 46.30 -30.95
N LEU A 725 -66.10 46.96 -30.91
CA LEU A 725 -65.37 47.41 -32.09
C LEU A 725 -65.01 46.22 -32.99
N LYS A 726 -64.56 45.11 -32.41
CA LYS A 726 -64.28 43.87 -33.14
C LYS A 726 -65.52 43.36 -33.87
N GLN A 727 -66.68 43.32 -33.22
CA GLN A 727 -67.94 42.91 -33.85
C GLN A 727 -68.38 43.85 -34.98
N ILE A 728 -68.26 45.16 -34.80
CA ILE A 728 -68.60 46.17 -35.83
C ILE A 728 -67.67 46.00 -37.05
N LEU A 729 -66.38 45.83 -36.82
CA LEU A 729 -65.39 45.64 -37.88
C LEU A 729 -65.50 44.28 -38.56
N ASP A 730 -65.80 43.19 -37.82
CA ASP A 730 -66.09 41.86 -38.36
C ASP A 730 -67.34 41.89 -39.26
N PHE A 731 -68.38 42.61 -38.84
CA PHE A 731 -69.55 42.87 -39.67
C PHE A 731 -69.17 43.67 -40.92
N TRP A 732 -68.34 44.72 -40.76
CA TRP A 732 -67.93 45.58 -41.86
C TRP A 732 -67.11 44.82 -42.92
N THR A 733 -66.17 43.96 -42.52
CA THR A 733 -65.40 43.11 -43.45
C THR A 733 -66.25 42.00 -44.08
N GLY A 734 -67.29 41.53 -43.39
CA GLY A 734 -68.21 40.50 -43.87
C GLY A 734 -69.42 41.01 -44.68
N ARG A 735 -69.62 42.33 -44.80
CA ARG A 735 -70.86 42.92 -45.29
C ARG A 735 -71.20 42.54 -46.74
N GLU A 736 -70.22 42.45 -47.63
CA GLU A 736 -70.46 42.12 -49.04
C GLU A 736 -71.03 40.72 -49.18
N ASN A 737 -70.52 39.76 -48.40
CA ASN A 737 -71.05 38.40 -48.34
C ASN A 737 -72.48 38.41 -47.79
N LEU A 738 -72.75 39.21 -46.75
CA LEU A 738 -74.07 39.32 -46.16
C LEU A 738 -75.09 39.93 -47.14
N ILE A 739 -74.69 40.97 -47.88
CA ILE A 739 -75.49 41.57 -48.96
C ILE A 739 -75.76 40.53 -50.06
N CYS A 740 -74.75 39.80 -50.52
CA CYS A 740 -74.91 38.75 -51.54
C CYS A 740 -75.86 37.65 -51.07
N ILE A 741 -75.76 37.22 -49.81
CA ILE A 741 -76.67 36.23 -49.21
C ILE A 741 -78.10 36.79 -49.16
N CYS A 742 -78.27 38.03 -48.70
CA CYS A 742 -79.58 38.68 -48.62
C CYS A 742 -80.21 38.83 -50.02
N GLN A 743 -79.45 39.31 -51.01
CA GLN A 743 -79.90 39.41 -52.40
C GLN A 743 -80.24 38.03 -52.99
N GLY A 744 -79.45 37.00 -52.67
CA GLY A 744 -79.75 35.61 -53.05
C GLY A 744 -81.05 35.09 -52.43
N ILE A 745 -81.29 35.37 -51.15
CA ILE A 745 -82.53 35.01 -50.45
C ILE A 745 -83.73 35.77 -51.02
N VAL A 746 -83.62 37.09 -51.23
CA VAL A 746 -84.68 37.89 -51.85
C VAL A 746 -85.00 37.37 -53.24
N SER A 747 -83.99 37.07 -54.05
CA SER A 747 -84.16 36.49 -55.38
C SER A 747 -84.85 35.12 -55.33
N LEU A 748 -84.48 34.27 -54.37
CA LEU A 748 -85.09 32.96 -54.16
C LEU A 748 -86.55 33.07 -53.69
N LEU A 749 -86.85 33.94 -52.72
CA LEU A 749 -88.21 34.15 -52.22
C LEU A 749 -89.13 34.75 -53.31
N THR A 750 -88.58 35.67 -54.11
CA THR A 750 -89.27 36.23 -55.29
C THR A 750 -89.58 35.14 -56.31
N TYR A 751 -88.60 34.28 -56.61
CA TYR A 751 -88.79 33.13 -57.51
C TYR A 751 -89.86 32.15 -56.98
N LEU A 752 -89.86 31.89 -55.68
CA LEU A 752 -90.81 31.01 -55.00
C LEU A 752 -92.19 31.66 -54.72
N LYS A 753 -92.37 32.96 -55.04
CA LYS A 753 -93.59 33.74 -54.78
C LYS A 753 -94.02 33.73 -53.32
N VAL A 754 -93.07 33.66 -52.39
CA VAL A 754 -93.35 33.79 -50.97
C VAL A 754 -93.47 35.29 -50.66
N PRO A 755 -94.59 35.77 -50.08
CA PRO A 755 -94.70 37.17 -49.70
C PRO A 755 -93.69 37.47 -48.58
N ILE A 756 -92.88 38.50 -48.76
CA ILE A 756 -91.97 39.03 -47.76
C ILE A 756 -92.74 40.11 -46.99
N ASP A 757 -92.74 40.04 -45.66
CA ASP A 757 -93.37 41.08 -44.83
C ASP A 757 -92.59 42.40 -44.88
N ASP A 758 -93.29 43.49 -44.56
CA ASP A 758 -92.75 44.85 -44.66
C ASP A 758 -91.52 45.07 -43.74
N GLU A 759 -91.44 44.39 -42.60
CA GLU A 759 -90.31 44.48 -41.68
C GLU A 759 -89.05 43.83 -42.27
N THR A 760 -89.20 42.68 -42.93
CA THR A 760 -88.12 41.97 -43.60
C THR A 760 -87.66 42.74 -44.85
N HIS A 761 -88.59 43.37 -45.58
CA HIS A 761 -88.25 44.30 -46.66
C HIS A 761 -87.45 45.51 -46.17
N LEU A 762 -87.90 46.16 -45.10
CA LEU A 762 -87.18 47.26 -44.45
C LEU A 762 -85.78 46.86 -43.99
N LEU A 763 -85.62 45.64 -43.46
CA LEU A 763 -84.32 45.11 -43.05
C LEU A 763 -83.39 44.91 -44.26
N PHE A 764 -83.87 44.32 -45.35
CA PHE A 764 -83.07 44.12 -46.56
C PHE A 764 -82.70 45.45 -47.24
N ASP A 765 -83.63 46.41 -47.31
CA ASP A 765 -83.37 47.76 -47.82
C ASP A 765 -82.33 48.49 -46.95
N SER A 766 -82.42 48.34 -45.62
CA SER A 766 -81.44 48.91 -44.69
C SER A 766 -80.05 48.30 -44.88
N ILE A 767 -79.96 46.99 -45.14
CA ILE A 767 -78.69 46.29 -45.41
C ILE A 767 -78.11 46.71 -46.77
N GLU A 768 -78.94 46.89 -47.79
CA GLU A 768 -78.51 47.34 -49.13
C GLU A 768 -78.06 48.81 -49.14
N GLN A 769 -78.67 49.64 -48.29
CA GLN A 769 -78.23 51.03 -48.08
C GLN A 769 -76.83 51.13 -47.42
N LEU A 770 -76.38 50.11 -46.67
CA LEU A 770 -75.03 50.08 -46.09
C LEU A 770 -73.91 49.93 -47.15
N ASP A 771 -74.21 49.45 -48.37
CA ASP A 771 -73.24 49.42 -49.47
C ASP A 771 -73.13 50.78 -50.18
N LYS A 772 -74.21 51.58 -50.18
CA LYS A 772 -74.26 52.91 -50.80
C LYS A 772 -73.40 53.94 -50.07
N THR A 773 -73.05 53.68 -48.80
CA THR A 773 -72.08 54.50 -48.03
C THR A 773 -70.63 54.38 -48.50
N LYS A 774 -70.34 53.66 -49.60
CA LYS A 774 -69.01 53.62 -50.25
C LYS A 774 -68.63 54.89 -51.02
N THR A 775 -69.56 55.77 -51.39
CA THR A 775 -69.22 56.93 -52.25
C THR A 775 -68.57 58.04 -51.43
N GLY A 776 -67.27 58.21 -51.63
CA GLY A 776 -66.43 59.19 -50.96
C GLY A 776 -66.29 60.51 -51.70
N ASP A 777 -67.39 61.24 -51.87
CA ASP A 777 -67.37 62.55 -52.55
C ASP A 777 -67.42 63.77 -51.60
N ASP A 778 -67.40 63.57 -50.28
CA ASP A 778 -67.26 64.64 -49.26
C ASP A 778 -65.96 64.51 -48.46
N PHE A 779 -64.89 63.96 -49.04
CA PHE A 779 -63.64 63.65 -48.33
C PHE A 779 -62.43 64.47 -48.80
N TYR A 780 -62.48 65.80 -48.60
CA TYR A 780 -61.31 66.66 -48.37
C TYR A 780 -61.66 67.84 -47.44
#